data_AF-A0A940UMZ4-F1
#
_entry.id   AF-A0A940UMZ4-F1
#
_cell.length_a   1.000
_cell.length_b   1.000
_cell.length_c   1.000
_cell.angle_alpha   90.00
_cell.angle_beta   90.00
_cell.angle_gamma   90.00
#
_symmetry.space_group_name_H-M   'P 1'
#
loop_
_entity.id
_entity.type
_entity.pdbx_description
1 polymer ?
#
loop_
_entity_poly.entity_id
_entity_poly.type
_entity_poly.pdbx_seq_one_letter_code
_entity_poly.pdbx_strand_id
1 'polypeptide(L)'
;MKKRVAAVLLSLFLLVGTLTPGGLAAETTLNATETDAAASTTDATPLLPTSSADFIDCASIQNTASVDLLVELGIVSGVRSGSGYAFEPDSSLTRAEMAKMIAKAVAGGGEFSGTSGFTDTVGHWADSYIAYCVQISAIGGNGDGTVQPDGVVTGVQAAKMLLGTMGVSGLEEASWAEDTLSIGEEKGLFAGISADPNGAITRDDAARLMVNALEASDGSAKLPRVVPIAETTSYSSLTIGPNTIFSAPAGSELTLTVDGVDTAIAEGTYRDAVLQVTNASYTISAAGPGGSFTWVMRMALYIKDGVVQNDYSATSAITGGTYDGSTAKDVAISSRSDQFNGIVVGGNSAYTIDGADISLEGNGGSDFQGIGAGIMATDTANLTIQRSTIVSKGAIRTAIWAGSESVVNVSDTVVTTYDADPTSEAYQNLKVNMMKQVPWALGLLGNCRATNVLGKAQVSYADSIVVAENWGALSTDSGEAPTSLTCSNVLSGIGSLEVAETGKQYTATKTVNGVTYGFTMADRGEGSGYVTYADGGVKNTYNDCEFYAPDYILISPANSSGGNVFNGGTFLSQRCGVMWHQSDGGGTVINGGTWTAADCMFLVKSTAGNDCFPVLSVDGATLNVNGTKNYSGVIYQLMDSDDAGGIFADTYTVPAQENDWSSVAAVTDQTAAAVAEFSNMTLNGNIYNSVYTLNQGLEVTLDHVTINGVVSSSNANHVDESGTLIEGGTVITSEDYLYAGRIVNTASQAVNNRVELTLTNGTAWNVTGTSYLSALALGEDCTINGTVTINGEAMEAERLDTRIYTGNIVVTPID
;
A
#
# COMPACT_ATOMS: atom_id res chain seq x y z
N MET A 1 -7.39 -7.86 -16.93
CA MET A 1 -7.84 -8.75 -15.84
C MET A 1 -7.70 -10.26 -16.17
N LYS A 2 -6.69 -10.65 -16.95
CA LYS A 2 -6.30 -12.07 -17.08
C LYS A 2 -5.37 -12.40 -15.91
N LYS A 3 -5.52 -13.61 -15.35
CA LYS A 3 -4.71 -14.27 -14.31
C LYS A 3 -5.15 -14.01 -12.86
N ARG A 4 -6.14 -14.78 -12.40
CA ARG A 4 -6.41 -15.01 -10.97
C ARG A 4 -6.82 -16.46 -10.64
N VAL A 5 -6.26 -17.45 -11.34
CA VAL A 5 -6.45 -18.88 -10.97
C VAL A 5 -5.17 -19.71 -11.11
N ALA A 6 -4.04 -19.20 -10.63
CA ALA A 6 -2.84 -20.02 -10.49
C ALA A 6 -2.16 -19.70 -9.15
N ALA A 7 -2.70 -20.28 -8.08
CA ALA A 7 -2.10 -20.24 -6.74
C ALA A 7 -2.41 -21.53 -5.98
N VAL A 8 -2.13 -22.69 -6.58
CA VAL A 8 -1.94 -23.97 -5.86
C VAL A 8 -0.95 -24.81 -6.68
N LEU A 9 0.14 -25.27 -6.04
CA LEU A 9 1.18 -26.23 -6.50
C LEU A 9 2.28 -25.74 -7.46
N LEU A 10 3.48 -25.43 -6.93
CA LEU A 10 4.72 -26.02 -7.47
C LEU A 10 5.86 -26.04 -6.44
N SER A 11 5.94 -27.14 -5.68
CA SER A 11 7.19 -27.61 -5.06
C SER A 11 7.81 -28.68 -5.97
N LEU A 12 9.15 -28.71 -6.05
CA LEU A 12 10.02 -29.73 -6.68
C LEU A 12 10.34 -29.55 -8.19
N PHE A 13 11.51 -28.99 -8.52
CA PHE A 13 12.68 -29.71 -9.11
C PHE A 13 13.83 -28.74 -9.46
N LEU A 14 15.04 -29.03 -8.93
CA LEU A 14 16.34 -28.52 -9.41
C LEU A 14 16.77 -29.26 -10.68
N LEU A 15 17.42 -28.55 -11.63
CA LEU A 15 18.83 -28.72 -12.06
C LEU A 15 19.08 -28.55 -13.60
N VAL A 16 20.10 -27.71 -13.89
CA VAL A 16 20.96 -27.53 -15.09
C VAL A 16 20.41 -26.94 -16.39
N GLY A 17 21.04 -25.84 -16.85
CA GLY A 17 21.14 -25.51 -18.27
C GLY A 17 21.49 -24.06 -18.58
N THR A 18 22.79 -23.72 -18.57
CA THR A 18 23.38 -22.44 -19.03
C THR A 18 22.94 -22.03 -20.43
N LEU A 19 22.75 -20.73 -20.71
CA LEU A 19 23.09 -20.08 -21.99
C LEU A 19 23.17 -18.54 -21.82
N THR A 20 24.24 -17.97 -22.38
CA THR A 20 24.74 -16.58 -22.32
C THR A 20 24.04 -15.60 -23.30
N PRO A 21 24.28 -14.27 -23.18
CA PRO A 21 23.42 -13.22 -23.72
C PRO A 21 23.88 -12.61 -25.06
N GLY A 22 22.93 -11.99 -25.76
CA GLY A 22 23.09 -11.10 -26.93
C GLY A 22 21.72 -10.94 -27.57
N GLY A 23 21.08 -9.78 -27.68
CA GLY A 23 21.56 -8.42 -27.86
C GLY A 23 20.93 -7.93 -29.16
N LEU A 24 20.04 -6.94 -29.11
CA LEU A 24 19.79 -5.94 -30.17
C LEU A 24 18.72 -4.95 -29.74
N ALA A 25 19.15 -3.69 -29.69
CA ALA A 25 18.37 -2.50 -29.42
C ALA A 25 17.49 -2.09 -30.61
N ALA A 26 16.39 -1.39 -30.31
CA ALA A 26 15.87 -0.31 -31.14
C ALA A 26 14.99 0.61 -30.27
N GLU A 27 15.53 1.79 -29.96
CA GLU A 27 14.82 2.93 -29.41
C GLU A 27 13.80 3.47 -30.44
N THR A 28 12.61 3.82 -29.98
CA THR A 28 11.85 4.92 -30.58
C THR A 28 11.22 5.75 -29.47
N THR A 29 11.83 6.91 -29.24
CA THR A 29 11.35 8.06 -28.47
C THR A 29 9.99 8.55 -28.95
N LEU A 30 9.08 8.86 -28.03
CA LEU A 30 7.90 9.70 -28.29
C LEU A 30 7.88 10.84 -27.26
N ASN A 31 8.16 12.03 -27.77
CA ASN A 31 8.07 13.30 -27.06
C ASN A 31 6.63 13.62 -26.67
N ALA A 32 6.45 14.08 -25.43
CA ALA A 32 5.26 14.73 -24.93
C ALA A 32 5.31 16.23 -25.25
N THR A 33 4.24 16.78 -25.84
CA THR A 33 3.85 18.19 -25.73
C THR A 33 2.34 18.34 -25.90
N GLU A 34 1.72 18.86 -24.84
CA GLU A 34 0.63 19.84 -24.78
C GLU A 34 -0.83 19.56 -25.22
N THR A 35 -1.69 19.79 -24.22
CA THR A 35 -2.93 20.60 -24.18
C THR A 35 -4.29 20.03 -24.61
N ASP A 36 -5.15 20.11 -23.60
CA ASP A 36 -6.61 20.13 -23.50
C ASP A 36 -7.41 20.61 -24.75
N ALA A 37 -8.37 19.80 -25.21
CA ALA A 37 -9.66 20.21 -25.74
C ALA A 37 -10.52 18.98 -26.14
N ALA A 38 -11.76 18.98 -25.67
CA ALA A 38 -12.77 17.95 -25.94
C ALA A 38 -13.06 17.71 -27.44
N ALA A 39 -13.00 16.44 -27.85
CA ALA A 39 -13.80 15.90 -28.95
C ALA A 39 -14.05 14.39 -28.75
N SER A 40 -15.33 14.07 -28.57
CA SER A 40 -15.94 12.74 -28.63
C SER A 40 -15.53 11.98 -29.91
N THR A 41 -14.92 10.81 -29.75
CA THR A 41 -15.43 9.48 -30.18
C THR A 41 -14.30 8.45 -29.99
N THR A 42 -14.27 7.75 -28.86
CA THR A 42 -13.46 6.54 -28.71
C THR A 42 -14.40 5.36 -28.74
N ASP A 43 -14.31 4.55 -29.80
CA ASP A 43 -14.90 3.22 -29.85
C ASP A 43 -14.14 2.36 -28.81
N ALA A 44 -14.60 2.42 -27.55
CA ALA A 44 -14.01 1.69 -26.44
C ALA A 44 -14.11 0.20 -26.75
N THR A 45 -13.01 -0.54 -26.61
CA THR A 45 -13.09 -2.00 -26.61
C THR A 45 -14.12 -2.45 -25.58
N PRO A 46 -15.17 -3.22 -25.98
CA PRO A 46 -16.22 -3.61 -25.05
C PRO A 46 -15.63 -4.42 -23.89
N LEU A 47 -16.15 -4.15 -22.69
CA LEU A 47 -15.83 -4.93 -21.50
C LEU A 47 -16.25 -6.39 -21.72
N LEU A 48 -15.48 -7.32 -21.16
CA LEU A 48 -15.86 -8.73 -21.18
C LEU A 48 -17.14 -8.92 -20.35
N PRO A 49 -18.06 -9.81 -20.78
CA PRO A 49 -19.24 -10.17 -20.02
C PRO A 49 -18.90 -10.66 -18.61
N THR A 50 -19.67 -10.23 -17.61
CA THR A 50 -19.55 -10.64 -16.21
C THR A 50 -20.70 -11.55 -15.76
N SER A 51 -21.77 -11.61 -16.55
CA SER A 51 -22.88 -12.54 -16.39
C SER A 51 -23.50 -12.88 -17.75
N SER A 52 -24.41 -13.85 -17.76
CA SER A 52 -25.25 -14.21 -18.90
C SER A 52 -26.08 -13.03 -19.42
N ALA A 53 -26.46 -12.09 -18.55
CA ALA A 53 -27.24 -10.91 -18.91
C ALA A 53 -26.45 -9.89 -19.77
N ASP A 54 -25.13 -9.93 -19.73
CA ASP A 54 -24.25 -8.99 -20.45
C ASP A 54 -24.03 -9.37 -21.92
N PHE A 55 -24.40 -10.59 -22.32
CA PHE A 55 -24.31 -11.00 -23.72
C PHE A 55 -25.40 -10.33 -24.57
N ILE A 56 -25.06 -9.96 -25.80
CA ILE A 56 -26.00 -9.28 -26.70
C ILE A 56 -27.21 -10.15 -27.09
N ASP A 57 -27.07 -11.46 -26.95
CA ASP A 57 -28.06 -12.50 -27.22
C ASP A 57 -28.54 -13.19 -25.92
N CYS A 58 -28.45 -12.51 -24.78
CA CYS A 58 -28.85 -13.03 -23.47
C CYS A 58 -30.28 -13.58 -23.43
N ALA A 59 -31.20 -12.99 -24.19
CA ALA A 59 -32.59 -13.44 -24.28
C ALA A 59 -32.77 -14.85 -24.86
N SER A 60 -31.77 -15.36 -25.60
CA SER A 60 -31.77 -16.70 -26.17
C SER A 60 -31.14 -17.75 -25.23
N ILE A 61 -30.45 -17.33 -24.18
CA ILE A 61 -29.78 -18.22 -23.22
C ILE A 61 -30.84 -18.85 -22.30
N GLN A 62 -30.97 -20.18 -22.32
CA GLN A 62 -31.91 -20.88 -21.44
C GLN A 62 -31.24 -21.30 -20.13
N ASN A 63 -29.97 -21.70 -20.19
CA ASN A 63 -29.20 -22.18 -19.04
C ASN A 63 -28.42 -21.05 -18.34
N THR A 64 -29.09 -19.94 -18.02
CA THR A 64 -28.46 -18.71 -17.50
C THR A 64 -27.56 -18.95 -16.29
N ALA A 65 -28.02 -19.69 -15.27
CA ALA A 65 -27.22 -19.99 -14.08
C ALA A 65 -25.94 -20.79 -14.39
N SER A 66 -25.98 -21.68 -15.38
CA SER A 66 -24.79 -22.41 -15.81
C SER A 66 -23.82 -21.49 -16.55
N VAL A 67 -24.34 -20.61 -17.40
CA VAL A 67 -23.52 -19.61 -18.09
C VAL A 67 -22.89 -18.63 -17.10
N ASP A 68 -23.64 -18.15 -16.11
CA ASP A 68 -23.15 -17.26 -15.05
C ASP A 68 -21.97 -17.90 -14.30
N LEU A 69 -22.13 -19.13 -13.80
CA LEU A 69 -21.07 -19.85 -13.09
C LEU A 69 -19.83 -20.07 -13.98
N LEU A 70 -20.01 -20.44 -15.25
CA LEU A 70 -18.88 -20.65 -16.15
C LEU A 70 -18.19 -19.34 -16.56
N VAL A 71 -18.90 -18.22 -16.59
CA VAL A 71 -18.32 -16.88 -16.78
C VAL A 71 -17.54 -16.48 -15.52
N GLU A 72 -18.10 -16.68 -14.33
CA GLU A 72 -17.46 -16.42 -13.04
C GLU A 72 -16.16 -17.21 -12.87
N LEU A 73 -16.18 -18.51 -13.19
CA LEU A 73 -14.99 -19.37 -13.19
C LEU A 73 -14.03 -19.08 -14.36
N GLY A 74 -14.34 -18.14 -15.25
CA GLY A 74 -13.52 -17.75 -16.40
C GLY A 74 -13.41 -18.82 -17.49
N ILE A 75 -14.28 -19.85 -17.46
CA ILE A 75 -14.35 -20.93 -18.44
C ILE A 75 -14.91 -20.39 -19.77
N VAL A 76 -15.95 -19.56 -19.70
CA VAL A 76 -16.65 -18.95 -20.85
C VAL A 76 -16.48 -17.43 -20.87
N SER A 77 -16.40 -16.84 -22.07
CA SER A 77 -16.32 -15.38 -22.27
C SER A 77 -17.11 -14.86 -23.49
N GLY A 78 -17.85 -15.74 -24.18
CA GLY A 78 -18.49 -15.46 -25.47
C GLY A 78 -17.52 -15.16 -26.62
N VAL A 79 -18.10 -14.79 -27.76
CA VAL A 79 -17.43 -14.41 -29.00
C VAL A 79 -17.72 -12.95 -29.31
N ARG A 80 -16.73 -12.23 -29.86
CA ARG A 80 -16.90 -10.82 -30.18
C ARG A 80 -17.88 -10.67 -31.34
N SER A 81 -18.92 -9.86 -31.16
CA SER A 81 -19.96 -9.63 -32.16
C SER A 81 -20.38 -8.16 -32.14
N GLY A 82 -20.13 -7.46 -33.25
CA GLY A 82 -20.33 -6.01 -33.35
C GLY A 82 -19.56 -5.24 -32.27
N SER A 83 -20.28 -4.40 -31.52
CA SER A 83 -19.75 -3.60 -30.41
C SER A 83 -19.77 -4.34 -29.07
N GLY A 84 -20.09 -5.65 -29.02
CA GLY A 84 -20.20 -6.43 -27.77
C GLY A 84 -19.75 -7.87 -27.92
N TYR A 85 -20.26 -8.75 -27.05
CA TYR A 85 -20.02 -10.19 -27.07
C TYR A 85 -21.34 -10.96 -27.14
N ALA A 86 -21.39 -11.98 -27.98
CA ALA A 86 -22.48 -12.95 -28.05
C ALA A 86 -22.06 -14.26 -27.37
N PHE A 87 -23.01 -14.95 -26.74
CA PHE A 87 -22.80 -16.29 -26.22
C PHE A 87 -22.99 -17.36 -27.31
N GLU A 88 -23.89 -17.10 -28.26
CA GLU A 88 -24.35 -17.98 -29.34
C GLU A 88 -24.99 -19.30 -28.86
N PRO A 89 -26.08 -19.25 -28.07
CA PRO A 89 -26.61 -20.42 -27.35
C PRO A 89 -26.99 -21.60 -28.26
N ASP A 90 -27.52 -21.33 -29.46
CA ASP A 90 -28.00 -22.34 -30.42
C ASP A 90 -26.89 -22.92 -31.32
N SER A 91 -25.69 -22.32 -31.33
CA SER A 91 -24.57 -22.80 -32.14
C SER A 91 -24.04 -24.13 -31.61
N SER A 92 -23.62 -25.04 -32.49
CA SER A 92 -22.96 -26.29 -32.09
C SER A 92 -21.52 -26.04 -31.63
N LEU A 93 -21.03 -26.79 -30.63
CA LEU A 93 -19.61 -26.75 -30.25
C LEU A 93 -18.73 -27.57 -31.19
N THR A 94 -17.52 -27.07 -31.41
CA THR A 94 -16.41 -27.86 -31.93
C THR A 94 -15.69 -28.64 -30.82
N ARG A 95 -14.97 -29.70 -31.18
CA ARG A 95 -14.11 -30.45 -30.25
C ARG A 95 -13.02 -29.56 -29.63
N ALA A 96 -12.49 -28.62 -30.41
CA ALA A 96 -11.52 -27.62 -29.95
C ALA A 96 -12.09 -26.69 -28.86
N GLU A 97 -13.32 -26.21 -29.01
CA GLU A 97 -13.98 -25.38 -28.01
C GLU A 97 -14.28 -26.15 -26.73
N MET A 98 -14.75 -27.39 -26.85
CA MET A 98 -14.96 -28.26 -25.69
C MET A 98 -13.64 -28.55 -24.97
N ALA A 99 -12.55 -28.80 -25.72
CA ALA A 99 -11.21 -28.96 -25.15
C ALA A 99 -10.77 -27.72 -24.36
N LYS A 100 -11.00 -26.52 -24.90
CA LYS A 100 -10.71 -25.25 -24.22
C LYS A 100 -11.49 -25.12 -22.91
N MET A 101 -12.78 -25.44 -22.91
CA MET A 101 -13.62 -25.37 -21.71
C MET A 101 -13.12 -26.31 -20.61
N ILE A 102 -12.83 -27.56 -20.94
CA ILE A 102 -12.30 -28.55 -20.00
C ILE A 102 -10.92 -28.12 -19.47
N ALA A 103 -10.02 -27.72 -20.37
CA ALA A 103 -8.68 -27.27 -19.99
C ALA A 103 -8.75 -26.10 -19.00
N LYS A 104 -9.61 -25.11 -19.26
CA LYS A 104 -9.84 -23.98 -18.36
C LYS A 104 -10.44 -24.38 -17.02
N ALA A 105 -11.41 -25.30 -17.00
CA ALA A 105 -12.00 -25.74 -15.74
C ALA A 105 -11.03 -26.51 -14.86
N VAL A 106 -10.15 -27.32 -15.46
CA VAL A 106 -9.16 -28.12 -14.72
C VAL A 106 -7.97 -27.27 -14.28
N ALA A 107 -7.47 -26.37 -15.14
CA ALA A 107 -6.29 -25.56 -14.86
C ALA A 107 -6.61 -24.19 -14.25
N GLY A 108 -7.89 -23.85 -14.11
CA GLY A 108 -8.36 -22.59 -13.54
C GLY A 108 -8.20 -21.35 -14.44
N GLY A 109 -7.28 -21.31 -15.40
CA GLY A 109 -7.10 -20.12 -16.25
C GLY A 109 -5.65 -19.72 -16.54
N GLY A 110 -4.72 -20.68 -16.48
CA GLY A 110 -3.32 -20.51 -16.88
C GLY A 110 -3.11 -20.37 -18.39
N GLU A 111 -1.87 -20.05 -18.79
CA GLU A 111 -1.46 -20.13 -20.19
C GLU A 111 -1.13 -21.57 -20.56
N PHE A 112 -1.76 -22.07 -21.61
CA PHE A 112 -1.55 -23.41 -22.11
C PHE A 112 -0.45 -23.40 -23.16
N SER A 113 0.55 -24.26 -22.98
CA SER A 113 1.67 -24.43 -23.90
C SER A 113 1.85 -25.92 -24.24
N GLY A 114 2.60 -26.20 -25.31
CA GLY A 114 2.82 -27.54 -25.81
C GLY A 114 2.01 -27.86 -27.07
N THR A 115 2.34 -28.99 -27.68
CA THR A 115 1.73 -29.49 -28.93
C THR A 115 1.05 -30.82 -28.65
N SER A 116 -0.16 -31.03 -29.17
CA SER A 116 -0.91 -32.28 -28.90
C SER A 116 -0.37 -33.51 -29.64
N GLY A 117 0.44 -33.29 -30.70
CA GLY A 117 1.03 -34.36 -31.50
C GLY A 117 0.11 -34.92 -32.58
N PHE A 118 -1.11 -34.40 -32.71
CA PHE A 118 -2.01 -34.74 -33.82
C PHE A 118 -1.65 -33.97 -35.08
N THR A 119 -1.82 -34.60 -36.24
CA THR A 119 -1.43 -33.98 -37.51
C THR A 119 -2.32 -32.80 -37.91
N ASP A 120 -3.57 -32.79 -37.45
CA ASP A 120 -4.60 -31.80 -37.78
C ASP A 120 -4.71 -30.64 -36.78
N THR A 121 -3.85 -30.58 -35.76
CA THR A 121 -3.79 -29.46 -34.80
C THR A 121 -2.59 -28.54 -35.02
N VAL A 122 -1.67 -28.89 -35.91
CA VAL A 122 -0.47 -28.06 -36.18
C VAL A 122 -0.88 -26.68 -36.70
N GLY A 123 -0.55 -25.64 -35.93
CA GLY A 123 -0.92 -24.25 -36.24
C GLY A 123 -2.37 -23.89 -35.90
N HIS A 124 -3.14 -24.80 -35.32
CA HIS A 124 -4.50 -24.57 -34.87
C HIS A 124 -4.51 -23.81 -33.52
N TRP A 125 -5.43 -22.86 -33.34
CA TRP A 125 -5.52 -22.02 -32.13
C TRP A 125 -5.73 -22.82 -30.84
N ALA A 126 -6.29 -24.02 -30.97
CA ALA A 126 -6.62 -24.90 -29.85
C ALA A 126 -5.53 -25.93 -29.50
N ASP A 127 -4.40 -26.00 -30.23
CA ASP A 127 -3.42 -27.09 -30.09
C ASP A 127 -2.93 -27.26 -28.65
N SER A 128 -2.62 -26.16 -27.95
CA SER A 128 -2.14 -26.23 -26.57
C SER A 128 -3.23 -26.63 -25.56
N TYR A 129 -4.50 -26.27 -25.80
CA TYR A 129 -5.62 -26.74 -24.98
C TYR A 129 -5.87 -28.24 -25.21
N ILE A 130 -5.79 -28.70 -26.46
CA ILE A 130 -5.91 -30.11 -26.81
C ILE A 130 -4.74 -30.89 -26.21
N ALA A 131 -3.51 -30.36 -26.28
CA ALA A 131 -2.33 -30.97 -25.68
C ALA A 131 -2.50 -31.18 -24.17
N TYR A 132 -2.99 -30.16 -23.47
CA TYR A 132 -3.30 -30.25 -22.06
C TYR A 132 -4.38 -31.31 -21.79
N CYS A 133 -5.47 -31.30 -22.55
CA CYS A 133 -6.54 -32.29 -22.46
C CYS A 133 -6.07 -33.73 -22.72
N VAL A 134 -5.12 -33.94 -23.64
CA VAL A 134 -4.47 -35.25 -23.85
C VAL A 134 -3.65 -35.64 -22.62
N GLN A 135 -2.86 -34.72 -22.07
CA GLN A 135 -2.03 -34.97 -20.88
C GLN A 135 -2.87 -35.40 -19.66
N ILE A 136 -4.05 -34.81 -19.48
CA ILE A 136 -4.97 -35.16 -18.41
C ILE A 136 -5.94 -36.29 -18.78
N SER A 137 -5.77 -36.94 -19.94
CA SER A 137 -6.63 -38.02 -20.45
C SER A 137 -8.11 -37.64 -20.63
N ALA A 138 -8.39 -36.36 -20.87
CA ALA A 138 -9.72 -35.86 -21.24
C ALA A 138 -10.08 -36.17 -22.70
N ILE A 139 -9.07 -36.17 -23.59
CA ILE A 139 -9.24 -36.35 -25.02
C ILE A 139 -8.31 -37.45 -25.52
N GLY A 140 -8.87 -38.38 -26.29
CA GLY A 140 -8.14 -39.30 -27.16
C GLY A 140 -8.27 -38.90 -28.64
N GLY A 141 -7.28 -39.26 -29.44
CA GLY A 141 -7.34 -39.15 -30.91
C GLY A 141 -8.22 -40.21 -31.54
N ASN A 142 -8.52 -40.06 -32.83
CA ASN A 142 -9.39 -40.98 -33.58
C ASN A 142 -8.72 -42.31 -33.98
N GLY A 143 -7.48 -42.57 -33.49
CA GLY A 143 -6.69 -43.75 -33.82
C GLY A 143 -5.93 -43.67 -35.15
N ASP A 144 -6.14 -42.63 -35.95
CA ASP A 144 -5.48 -42.36 -37.24
C ASP A 144 -4.44 -41.22 -37.17
N GLY A 145 -4.14 -40.72 -35.97
CA GLY A 145 -3.25 -39.58 -35.75
C GLY A 145 -3.94 -38.21 -35.81
N THR A 146 -5.28 -38.18 -35.90
CA THR A 146 -6.10 -36.95 -35.91
C THR A 146 -6.98 -36.83 -34.66
N VAL A 147 -7.49 -35.62 -34.40
CA VAL A 147 -8.48 -35.34 -33.34
C VAL A 147 -9.73 -34.62 -33.83
N GLN A 148 -9.72 -34.12 -35.07
CA GLN A 148 -10.76 -33.33 -35.74
C GLN A 148 -11.16 -32.09 -34.91
N PRO A 149 -10.25 -31.12 -34.69
CA PRO A 149 -10.49 -29.99 -33.78
C PRO A 149 -11.71 -29.14 -34.17
N ASP A 150 -11.94 -28.90 -35.46
CA ASP A 150 -13.09 -28.16 -35.98
C ASP A 150 -14.35 -29.03 -36.18
N GLY A 151 -14.26 -30.33 -35.89
CA GLY A 151 -15.39 -31.24 -35.95
C GLY A 151 -16.42 -30.91 -34.87
N VAL A 152 -17.71 -31.02 -35.22
CA VAL A 152 -18.81 -30.85 -34.26
C VAL A 152 -18.75 -31.94 -33.21
N VAL A 153 -18.82 -31.56 -31.93
CA VAL A 153 -18.85 -32.51 -30.81
C VAL A 153 -20.29 -32.89 -30.49
N THR A 154 -20.52 -34.19 -30.28
CA THR A 154 -21.83 -34.70 -29.83
C THR A 154 -21.95 -34.65 -28.31
N GLY A 155 -23.16 -34.68 -27.77
CA GLY A 155 -23.39 -34.69 -26.32
C GLY A 155 -22.69 -35.86 -25.61
N VAL A 156 -22.73 -37.05 -26.19
CA VAL A 156 -22.08 -38.27 -25.66
C VAL A 156 -20.56 -38.17 -25.74
N GLN A 157 -19.99 -37.54 -26.78
CA GLN A 157 -18.56 -37.30 -26.84
C GLN A 157 -18.12 -36.27 -25.78
N ALA A 158 -18.88 -35.19 -25.60
CA ALA A 158 -18.60 -34.20 -24.57
C ALA A 158 -18.70 -34.80 -23.16
N ALA A 159 -19.73 -35.62 -22.90
CA ALA A 159 -19.89 -36.34 -21.64
C ALA A 159 -18.73 -37.32 -21.39
N LYS A 160 -18.29 -38.08 -22.41
CA LYS A 160 -17.12 -38.96 -22.31
C LYS A 160 -15.87 -38.18 -21.87
N MET A 161 -15.63 -37.02 -22.48
CA MET A 161 -14.48 -36.17 -22.15
C MET A 161 -14.51 -35.70 -20.68
N LEU A 162 -15.69 -35.37 -20.17
CA LEU A 162 -15.89 -34.95 -18.77
C LEU A 162 -15.78 -36.13 -17.79
N LEU A 163 -16.35 -37.28 -18.11
CA LEU A 163 -16.21 -38.48 -17.27
C LEU A 163 -14.74 -38.91 -17.16
N GLY A 164 -13.97 -38.80 -18.25
CA GLY A 164 -12.53 -39.05 -18.23
C GLY A 164 -11.78 -38.12 -17.27
N THR A 165 -12.11 -36.82 -17.25
CA THR A 165 -11.49 -35.87 -16.30
C THR A 165 -11.93 -36.06 -14.85
N MET A 166 -13.10 -36.65 -14.64
CA MET A 166 -13.58 -37.14 -13.35
C MET A 166 -12.95 -38.48 -12.94
N GLY A 167 -12.04 -39.04 -13.74
CA GLY A 167 -11.31 -40.27 -13.44
C GLY A 167 -12.05 -41.57 -13.81
N VAL A 168 -13.13 -41.50 -14.58
CA VAL A 168 -13.85 -42.69 -15.07
C VAL A 168 -13.03 -43.35 -16.19
N SER A 169 -12.57 -44.57 -15.93
CA SER A 169 -11.84 -45.40 -16.89
C SER A 169 -12.75 -46.34 -17.68
N GLY A 170 -12.25 -46.91 -18.78
CA GLY A 170 -12.95 -47.98 -19.54
C GLY A 170 -13.84 -47.47 -20.68
N LEU A 171 -13.88 -46.16 -20.92
CA LEU A 171 -14.66 -45.53 -21.99
C LEU A 171 -13.96 -45.57 -23.37
N GLU A 172 -13.06 -46.52 -23.61
CA GLU A 172 -12.29 -46.64 -24.87
C GLU A 172 -12.70 -47.87 -25.71
N GLU A 173 -13.49 -48.77 -25.12
CA GLU A 173 -13.92 -50.04 -25.72
C GLU A 173 -15.08 -49.89 -26.71
N ALA A 174 -15.46 -50.96 -27.41
CA ALA A 174 -16.49 -50.93 -28.45
C ALA A 174 -17.86 -50.38 -27.96
N SER A 175 -18.18 -50.54 -26.67
CA SER A 175 -19.40 -50.07 -26.01
C SER A 175 -19.29 -48.66 -25.42
N TRP A 176 -18.20 -47.92 -25.67
CA TRP A 176 -17.91 -46.66 -24.97
C TRP A 176 -19.08 -45.66 -24.96
N ALA A 177 -19.87 -45.59 -26.04
CA ALA A 177 -20.98 -44.65 -26.14
C ALA A 177 -22.13 -45.06 -25.21
N GLU A 178 -22.49 -46.34 -25.18
CA GLU A 178 -23.51 -46.89 -24.29
C GLU A 178 -23.07 -46.77 -22.82
N ASP A 179 -21.81 -47.09 -22.53
CA ASP A 179 -21.23 -46.98 -21.19
C ASP A 179 -21.18 -45.51 -20.71
N THR A 180 -20.82 -44.58 -21.60
CA THR A 180 -20.80 -43.14 -21.31
C THR A 180 -22.20 -42.63 -21.00
N LEU A 181 -23.21 -43.04 -21.78
CA LEU A 181 -24.59 -42.65 -21.53
C LEU A 181 -25.07 -43.20 -20.19
N SER A 182 -24.84 -44.49 -19.92
CA SER A 182 -25.23 -45.13 -18.67
C SER A 182 -24.60 -44.46 -17.45
N ILE A 183 -23.28 -44.24 -17.47
CA ILE A 183 -22.55 -43.63 -16.34
C ILE A 183 -22.90 -42.13 -16.22
N GLY A 184 -23.08 -41.45 -17.36
CA GLY A 184 -23.48 -40.04 -17.39
C GLY A 184 -24.88 -39.83 -16.80
N GLU A 185 -25.84 -40.72 -17.11
CA GLU A 185 -27.17 -40.72 -16.48
C GLU A 185 -27.08 -40.98 -14.98
N GLU A 186 -26.30 -41.99 -14.54
CA GLU A 186 -26.10 -42.31 -13.12
C GLU A 186 -25.53 -41.11 -12.34
N LYS A 187 -24.59 -40.38 -12.94
CA LYS A 187 -23.96 -39.18 -12.36
C LYS A 187 -24.75 -37.90 -12.60
N GLY A 188 -25.87 -37.94 -13.31
CA GLY A 188 -26.72 -36.78 -13.57
C GLY A 188 -26.18 -35.78 -14.60
N LEU A 189 -25.18 -36.14 -15.41
CA LEU A 189 -24.56 -35.24 -16.40
C LEU A 189 -25.59 -34.67 -17.39
N PHE A 190 -26.61 -35.45 -17.76
CA PHE A 190 -27.63 -35.05 -18.73
C PHE A 190 -28.85 -34.34 -18.12
N ALA A 191 -28.84 -34.05 -16.81
CA ALA A 191 -29.95 -33.39 -16.14
C ALA A 191 -30.22 -31.98 -16.74
N GLY A 192 -31.47 -31.72 -17.13
CA GLY A 192 -31.86 -30.43 -17.71
C GLY A 192 -31.42 -30.22 -19.16
N ILE A 193 -30.85 -31.22 -19.82
CA ILE A 193 -30.48 -31.19 -21.24
C ILE A 193 -31.57 -31.90 -22.04
N SER A 194 -32.11 -31.23 -23.05
CA SER A 194 -33.20 -31.77 -23.88
C SER A 194 -32.76 -32.28 -25.25
N ALA A 195 -31.54 -31.96 -25.66
CA ALA A 195 -30.95 -32.41 -26.91
C ALA A 195 -30.65 -33.92 -26.90
N ASP A 196 -30.71 -34.55 -28.08
CA ASP A 196 -30.27 -35.93 -28.29
C ASP A 196 -28.77 -36.04 -27.95
N PRO A 197 -28.38 -36.86 -26.96
CA PRO A 197 -26.97 -37.05 -26.61
C PRO A 197 -26.11 -37.56 -27.77
N ASN A 198 -26.69 -38.24 -28.76
CA ASN A 198 -25.96 -38.70 -29.95
C ASN A 198 -25.84 -37.61 -31.03
N GLY A 199 -26.60 -36.52 -30.90
CA GLY A 199 -26.57 -35.37 -31.79
C GLY A 199 -25.52 -34.34 -31.39
N ALA A 200 -25.35 -33.32 -32.25
CA ALA A 200 -24.52 -32.15 -31.97
C ALA A 200 -25.01 -31.44 -30.71
N ILE A 201 -24.10 -31.11 -29.79
CA ILE A 201 -24.44 -30.34 -28.59
C ILE A 201 -24.37 -28.83 -28.88
N THR A 202 -25.39 -28.10 -28.44
CA THR A 202 -25.43 -26.63 -28.52
C THR A 202 -24.52 -26.00 -27.45
N ARG A 203 -24.17 -24.72 -27.59
CA ARG A 203 -23.40 -24.01 -26.55
C ARG A 203 -24.13 -23.92 -25.23
N ASP A 204 -25.43 -23.73 -25.27
CA ASP A 204 -26.25 -23.65 -24.05
C ASP A 204 -26.34 -25.00 -23.33
N ASP A 205 -26.58 -26.09 -24.05
CA ASP A 205 -26.61 -27.44 -23.46
C ASP A 205 -25.21 -27.88 -23.00
N ALA A 206 -24.14 -27.50 -23.70
CA ALA A 206 -22.77 -27.79 -23.27
C ALA A 206 -22.40 -27.04 -21.98
N ALA A 207 -22.89 -25.82 -21.79
CA ALA A 207 -22.74 -25.09 -20.53
C ALA A 207 -23.43 -25.84 -19.38
N ARG A 208 -24.66 -26.31 -19.58
CA ARG A 208 -25.37 -27.15 -18.60
C ARG A 208 -24.62 -28.45 -18.30
N LEU A 209 -24.18 -29.17 -19.34
CA LEU A 209 -23.44 -30.43 -19.21
C LEU A 209 -22.17 -30.25 -18.37
N MET A 210 -21.43 -29.17 -18.64
CA MET A 210 -20.21 -28.83 -17.93
C MET A 210 -20.46 -28.57 -16.45
N VAL A 211 -21.48 -27.79 -16.11
CA VAL A 211 -21.84 -27.51 -14.72
C VAL A 211 -22.31 -28.77 -14.00
N ASN A 212 -23.14 -29.60 -14.64
CA ASN A 212 -23.55 -30.88 -14.06
C ASN A 212 -22.32 -31.77 -13.76
N ALA A 213 -21.31 -31.79 -14.64
CA ALA A 213 -20.07 -32.54 -14.41
C ALA A 213 -19.22 -31.96 -13.27
N LEU A 214 -19.13 -30.62 -13.16
CA LEU A 214 -18.46 -29.94 -12.05
C LEU A 214 -19.14 -30.26 -10.71
N GLU A 215 -20.46 -30.27 -10.67
CA GLU A 215 -21.25 -30.60 -9.46
C GLU A 215 -21.18 -32.10 -9.12
N ALA A 216 -21.12 -32.98 -10.12
CA ALA A 216 -21.01 -34.43 -9.95
C ALA A 216 -19.58 -34.92 -9.65
N SER A 217 -18.57 -34.08 -9.86
CA SER A 217 -17.18 -34.40 -9.52
C SER A 217 -17.00 -34.50 -8.00
N ASP A 218 -16.12 -35.38 -7.55
CA ASP A 218 -15.72 -35.45 -6.14
C ASP A 218 -14.41 -34.67 -5.86
N GLY A 219 -13.82 -34.06 -6.89
CA GLY A 219 -12.58 -33.29 -6.81
C GLY A 219 -11.32 -34.14 -6.65
N SER A 220 -11.44 -35.47 -6.51
CA SER A 220 -10.29 -36.37 -6.30
C SER A 220 -9.46 -36.60 -7.58
N ALA A 221 -10.07 -36.38 -8.74
CA ALA A 221 -9.44 -36.51 -10.06
C ALA A 221 -8.94 -35.14 -10.58
N LYS A 222 -9.16 -34.84 -11.86
CA LYS A 222 -8.68 -33.60 -12.50
C LYS A 222 -9.74 -32.51 -12.50
N LEU A 223 -11.01 -32.87 -12.70
CA LEU A 223 -12.10 -31.91 -12.71
C LEU A 223 -12.42 -31.43 -11.28
N PRO A 224 -12.49 -30.12 -11.00
CA PRO A 224 -12.88 -29.62 -9.69
C PRO A 224 -14.32 -30.00 -9.37
N ARG A 225 -14.60 -30.10 -8.06
CA ARG A 225 -15.95 -30.24 -7.53
C ARG A 225 -16.50 -28.85 -7.26
N VAL A 226 -17.63 -28.50 -7.88
CA VAL A 226 -18.36 -27.26 -7.53
C VAL A 226 -19.51 -27.59 -6.59
N VAL A 227 -19.64 -26.84 -5.51
CA VAL A 227 -20.74 -26.95 -4.56
C VAL A 227 -21.47 -25.61 -4.48
N PRO A 228 -22.65 -25.48 -5.10
CA PRO A 228 -23.41 -24.24 -5.04
C PRO A 228 -24.01 -24.04 -3.64
N ILE A 229 -23.85 -22.84 -3.09
CA ILE A 229 -24.47 -22.39 -1.84
C ILE A 229 -25.47 -21.30 -2.19
N ALA A 230 -26.73 -21.69 -2.35
CA ALA A 230 -27.80 -20.76 -2.76
C ALA A 230 -28.20 -19.79 -1.65
N GLU A 231 -28.07 -20.20 -0.39
CA GLU A 231 -28.42 -19.41 0.78
C GLU A 231 -27.46 -19.69 1.94
N THR A 232 -27.42 -18.76 2.89
CA THR A 232 -26.57 -18.89 4.09
C THR A 232 -26.86 -20.20 4.81
N THR A 233 -25.82 -21.03 4.97
CA THR A 233 -25.95 -22.38 5.52
C THR A 233 -24.99 -22.59 6.69
N SER A 234 -25.50 -23.09 7.81
CA SER A 234 -24.72 -23.43 9.00
C SER A 234 -24.45 -24.94 9.10
N TYR A 235 -23.23 -25.29 9.52
CA TYR A 235 -22.74 -26.65 9.64
C TYR A 235 -22.14 -26.87 11.03
N SER A 236 -22.60 -27.87 11.77
CA SER A 236 -21.90 -28.31 12.98
C SER A 236 -20.53 -28.92 12.67
N SER A 237 -20.38 -29.50 11.48
CA SER A 237 -19.10 -29.84 10.89
C SER A 237 -19.17 -29.76 9.37
N LEU A 238 -18.23 -29.04 8.76
CA LEU A 238 -18.05 -28.93 7.32
C LEU A 238 -16.71 -29.56 6.94
N THR A 239 -16.72 -30.54 6.05
CA THR A 239 -15.48 -31.09 5.46
C THR A 239 -15.41 -30.68 4.00
N ILE A 240 -14.39 -29.90 3.67
CA ILE A 240 -14.07 -29.46 2.32
C ILE A 240 -13.01 -30.43 1.80
N GLY A 241 -13.35 -31.18 0.74
CA GLY A 241 -12.44 -32.11 0.09
C GLY A 241 -11.46 -31.41 -0.85
N PRO A 242 -10.51 -32.16 -1.45
CA PRO A 242 -9.57 -31.62 -2.41
C PRO A 242 -10.30 -31.01 -3.60
N ASN A 243 -9.70 -29.98 -4.20
CA ASN A 243 -10.15 -29.36 -5.46
C ASN A 243 -11.66 -28.99 -5.45
N THR A 244 -12.17 -28.57 -4.29
CA THR A 244 -13.57 -28.17 -4.11
C THR A 244 -13.69 -26.65 -4.18
N ILE A 245 -14.61 -26.17 -5.01
CA ILE A 245 -14.96 -24.77 -5.18
C ILE A 245 -16.40 -24.60 -4.67
N PHE A 246 -16.61 -23.68 -3.74
CA PHE A 246 -17.96 -23.24 -3.41
C PHE A 246 -18.31 -22.03 -4.28
N SER A 247 -19.53 -22.01 -4.81
CA SER A 247 -20.04 -20.89 -5.59
C SER A 247 -21.28 -20.28 -4.94
N ALA A 248 -21.43 -18.97 -5.07
CA ALA A 248 -22.64 -18.25 -4.68
C ALA A 248 -23.53 -18.02 -5.93
N PRO A 249 -24.79 -17.57 -5.76
CA PRO A 249 -25.58 -17.06 -6.88
C PRO A 249 -24.87 -15.89 -7.58
N ALA A 250 -25.13 -15.70 -8.88
CA ALA A 250 -24.54 -14.61 -9.65
C ALA A 250 -24.73 -13.24 -8.98
N GLY A 251 -23.64 -12.47 -8.83
CA GLY A 251 -23.63 -11.16 -8.18
C GLY A 251 -23.61 -11.20 -6.64
N SER A 252 -23.65 -12.40 -6.04
CA SER A 252 -23.51 -12.60 -4.59
C SER A 252 -22.07 -12.98 -4.24
N GLU A 253 -21.71 -12.82 -2.97
CA GLU A 253 -20.40 -13.21 -2.44
C GLU A 253 -20.55 -14.28 -1.36
N LEU A 254 -19.49 -15.08 -1.18
CA LEU A 254 -19.44 -16.13 -0.18
C LEU A 254 -18.39 -15.84 0.88
N THR A 255 -18.78 -15.95 2.14
CA THR A 255 -17.88 -15.84 3.29
C THR A 255 -18.01 -17.07 4.17
N LEU A 256 -16.88 -17.73 4.45
CA LEU A 256 -16.80 -18.80 5.44
C LEU A 256 -16.40 -18.20 6.78
N THR A 257 -17.20 -18.46 7.80
CA THR A 257 -16.82 -18.21 9.19
C THR A 257 -16.76 -19.52 9.96
N VAL A 258 -15.79 -19.62 10.86
CA VAL A 258 -15.56 -20.79 11.72
C VAL A 258 -15.47 -20.28 13.14
N ASP A 259 -16.39 -20.71 14.01
CA ASP A 259 -16.54 -20.12 15.35
C ASP A 259 -16.68 -18.58 15.33
N GLY A 260 -17.32 -18.05 14.29
CA GLY A 260 -17.49 -16.61 14.09
C GLY A 260 -16.26 -15.86 13.56
N VAL A 261 -15.19 -16.57 13.17
CA VAL A 261 -13.97 -15.99 12.58
C VAL A 261 -14.00 -16.16 11.07
N ASP A 262 -13.92 -15.07 10.29
CA ASP A 262 -13.76 -15.16 8.84
C ASP A 262 -12.48 -15.92 8.49
N THR A 263 -12.63 -16.91 7.61
CA THR A 263 -11.61 -17.90 7.28
C THR A 263 -11.63 -18.15 5.79
N ALA A 264 -10.44 -18.23 5.18
CA ALA A 264 -10.32 -18.60 3.76
C ALA A 264 -10.96 -19.98 3.50
N ILE A 265 -11.74 -20.09 2.43
CA ILE A 265 -12.34 -21.35 2.00
C ILE A 265 -11.25 -22.23 1.40
N ALA A 266 -10.87 -23.28 2.13
CA ALA A 266 -9.81 -24.20 1.73
C ALA A 266 -10.14 -25.64 2.14
N GLU A 267 -9.35 -26.60 1.64
CA GLU A 267 -9.46 -28.00 2.06
C GLU A 267 -9.26 -28.14 3.57
N GLY A 268 -10.12 -28.92 4.23
CA GLY A 268 -10.03 -29.13 5.66
C GLY A 268 -11.35 -29.53 6.31
N THR A 269 -11.29 -29.77 7.63
CA THR A 269 -12.47 -30.00 8.46
C THR A 269 -12.64 -28.86 9.44
N TYR A 270 -13.80 -28.22 9.35
CA TYR A 270 -14.21 -27.09 10.17
C TYR A 270 -15.36 -27.50 11.08
N ARG A 271 -15.41 -26.92 12.28
CA ARG A 271 -16.51 -27.10 13.24
C ARG A 271 -17.24 -25.77 13.37
N ASP A 272 -18.54 -25.84 13.59
CA ASP A 272 -19.38 -24.65 13.79
C ASP A 272 -19.15 -23.59 12.69
N ALA A 273 -19.22 -24.08 11.45
CA ALA A 273 -18.93 -23.32 10.25
C ALA A 273 -20.21 -22.71 9.66
N VAL A 274 -20.12 -21.50 9.14
CA VAL A 274 -21.19 -20.86 8.36
C VAL A 274 -20.64 -20.45 7.02
N LEU A 275 -21.28 -20.92 5.94
CA LEU A 275 -21.10 -20.39 4.60
C LEU A 275 -22.19 -19.35 4.38
N GLN A 276 -21.85 -18.07 4.57
CA GLN A 276 -22.77 -16.95 4.42
C GLN A 276 -22.74 -16.41 2.99
N VAL A 277 -23.93 -16.29 2.42
CA VAL A 277 -24.15 -15.64 1.11
C VAL A 277 -24.60 -14.21 1.36
N THR A 278 -23.89 -13.24 0.79
CA THR A 278 -24.32 -11.83 0.72
C THR A 278 -24.84 -11.55 -0.68
N ASN A 279 -26.04 -10.97 -0.80
CA ASN A 279 -26.77 -10.89 -2.07
C ASN A 279 -26.20 -9.89 -3.10
N ALA A 280 -25.16 -9.15 -2.73
CA ALA A 280 -24.49 -8.20 -3.58
C ALA A 280 -22.98 -8.20 -3.37
N SER A 281 -22.25 -7.93 -4.45
CA SER A 281 -20.79 -7.78 -4.45
C SER A 281 -20.43 -6.30 -4.39
N TYR A 282 -19.57 -5.89 -3.44
CA TYR A 282 -19.05 -4.54 -3.40
C TYR A 282 -17.70 -4.50 -4.10
N THR A 283 -17.57 -3.68 -5.17
CA THR A 283 -16.31 -3.57 -5.91
C THR A 283 -15.72 -2.16 -5.83
N ILE A 284 -14.41 -2.08 -5.66
CA ILE A 284 -13.63 -0.84 -5.75
C ILE A 284 -12.61 -1.01 -6.86
N SER A 285 -12.47 0.01 -7.70
CA SER A 285 -11.43 0.04 -8.74
C SER A 285 -10.53 1.25 -8.57
N ALA A 286 -9.23 1.04 -8.71
CA ALA A 286 -8.25 2.13 -8.72
C ALA A 286 -7.19 1.89 -9.78
N ALA A 287 -6.76 2.97 -10.41
CA ALA A 287 -5.58 2.99 -11.26
C ALA A 287 -4.41 3.57 -10.45
N GLY A 288 -3.20 3.18 -10.84
CA GLY A 288 -1.97 3.77 -10.34
C GLY A 288 -0.79 3.28 -11.18
N PRO A 289 0.45 3.63 -10.80
CA PRO A 289 1.63 3.24 -11.55
C PRO A 289 1.82 1.71 -11.66
N GLY A 290 1.27 0.95 -10.72
CA GLY A 290 1.23 -0.52 -10.77
C GLY A 290 0.19 -1.10 -11.74
N GLY A 291 -0.66 -0.27 -12.34
CA GLY A 291 -1.75 -0.64 -13.25
C GLY A 291 -3.14 -0.37 -12.68
N SER A 292 -4.17 -0.87 -13.37
CA SER A 292 -5.56 -0.80 -12.94
C SER A 292 -6.00 -2.08 -12.27
N PHE A 293 -6.60 -1.94 -11.09
CA PHE A 293 -7.04 -3.04 -10.24
C PHE A 293 -8.49 -2.84 -9.84
N THR A 294 -9.20 -3.95 -9.70
CA THR A 294 -10.53 -4.01 -9.12
C THR A 294 -10.52 -5.08 -8.04
N TRP A 295 -10.97 -4.70 -6.85
CA TRP A 295 -11.09 -5.58 -5.70
C TRP A 295 -12.58 -5.79 -5.40
N VAL A 296 -12.93 -7.01 -5.03
CA VAL A 296 -14.15 -7.29 -4.30
C VAL A 296 -13.85 -7.06 -2.83
N MET A 297 -14.59 -6.17 -2.19
CA MET A 297 -14.44 -5.86 -0.78
C MET A 297 -15.46 -6.69 0.01
N ARG A 298 -14.98 -7.70 0.74
CA ARG A 298 -15.79 -8.41 1.74
C ARG A 298 -15.67 -7.68 3.07
N MET A 299 -16.77 -7.59 3.83
CA MET A 299 -16.78 -6.86 5.09
C MET A 299 -17.74 -7.48 6.10
N ALA A 300 -17.41 -7.40 7.39
CA ALA A 300 -18.29 -7.94 8.43
C ALA A 300 -19.56 -7.10 8.60
N LEU A 301 -19.42 -5.78 8.63
CA LEU A 301 -20.52 -4.84 8.79
C LEU A 301 -20.39 -3.66 7.84
N TYR A 302 -21.43 -3.38 7.06
CA TYR A 302 -21.53 -2.18 6.24
C TYR A 302 -22.72 -1.33 6.65
N ILE A 303 -22.46 -0.06 6.94
CA ILE A 303 -23.46 0.95 7.24
C ILE A 303 -23.45 1.99 6.13
N LYS A 304 -24.64 2.30 5.60
CA LYS A 304 -24.82 3.39 4.64
C LYS A 304 -26.14 4.12 4.93
N ASP A 305 -26.07 5.45 4.97
CA ASP A 305 -27.20 6.34 5.23
C ASP A 305 -28.00 5.97 6.50
N GLY A 306 -27.28 5.57 7.55
CA GLY A 306 -27.88 5.18 8.84
C GLY A 306 -28.61 3.83 8.81
N VAL A 307 -28.31 2.96 7.83
CA VAL A 307 -28.94 1.65 7.66
C VAL A 307 -27.88 0.57 7.48
N VAL A 308 -28.06 -0.57 8.15
CA VAL A 308 -27.24 -1.77 7.94
C VAL A 308 -27.51 -2.34 6.56
N GLN A 309 -26.47 -2.47 5.75
CA GLN A 309 -26.52 -2.98 4.40
C GLN A 309 -26.31 -4.51 4.40
N ASN A 310 -27.38 -5.26 4.70
CA ASN A 310 -27.33 -6.72 4.85
C ASN A 310 -26.87 -7.44 3.58
N ASP A 311 -27.14 -6.87 2.39
CA ASP A 311 -26.73 -7.47 1.11
C ASP A 311 -25.21 -7.50 0.91
N TYR A 312 -24.45 -6.78 1.74
CA TYR A 312 -22.98 -6.72 1.69
C TYR A 312 -22.30 -7.14 3.01
N SER A 313 -23.06 -7.28 4.10
CA SER A 313 -22.51 -7.49 5.44
C SER A 313 -22.41 -8.98 5.77
N ALA A 314 -21.20 -9.51 5.89
CA ALA A 314 -20.91 -10.87 6.35
C ALA A 314 -21.05 -11.00 7.88
N THR A 315 -22.27 -10.78 8.37
CA THR A 315 -22.59 -10.66 9.81
C THR A 315 -22.27 -11.89 10.65
N SER A 316 -22.08 -13.08 10.06
CA SER A 316 -21.59 -14.27 10.78
C SER A 316 -20.17 -14.09 11.32
N ALA A 317 -19.41 -13.09 10.85
CA ALA A 317 -18.09 -12.71 11.37
C ALA A 317 -18.17 -11.76 12.58
N ILE A 318 -19.39 -11.34 12.98
CA ILE A 318 -19.63 -10.49 14.14
C ILE A 318 -20.06 -11.38 15.30
N THR A 319 -19.26 -11.37 16.35
CA THR A 319 -19.56 -12.10 17.60
C THR A 319 -19.73 -11.11 18.75
N GLY A 320 -20.58 -11.46 19.72
CA GLY A 320 -20.86 -10.57 20.85
C GLY A 320 -21.57 -9.26 20.47
N GLY A 321 -21.83 -8.45 21.48
CA GLY A 321 -22.35 -7.09 21.31
C GLY A 321 -23.72 -6.99 20.63
N THR A 322 -24.00 -5.78 20.15
CA THR A 322 -25.19 -5.44 19.35
C THR A 322 -24.83 -4.41 18.30
N TYR A 323 -25.49 -4.44 17.15
CA TYR A 323 -25.35 -3.39 16.15
C TYR A 323 -26.69 -3.07 15.48
N ASP A 324 -26.84 -1.82 15.06
CA ASP A 324 -27.94 -1.34 14.24
C ASP A 324 -27.43 -0.28 13.24
N GLY A 325 -28.32 0.52 12.66
CA GLY A 325 -27.98 1.57 11.69
C GLY A 325 -27.31 2.82 12.29
N SER A 326 -27.21 2.91 13.61
CA SER A 326 -26.63 4.04 14.36
C SER A 326 -25.46 3.68 15.27
N THR A 327 -25.35 2.43 15.72
CA THR A 327 -24.27 2.01 16.60
C THR A 327 -23.86 0.56 16.43
N ALA A 328 -22.57 0.28 16.65
CA ALA A 328 -22.04 -1.04 16.96
C ALA A 328 -21.43 -0.98 18.36
N LYS A 329 -21.95 -1.80 19.28
CA LYS A 329 -21.58 -1.77 20.70
C LYS A 329 -21.08 -3.11 21.16
N ASP A 330 -19.88 -3.13 21.75
CA ASP A 330 -19.20 -4.28 22.34
C ASP A 330 -19.14 -5.49 21.37
N VAL A 331 -19.01 -5.21 20.07
CA VAL A 331 -18.89 -6.24 19.01
C VAL A 331 -17.45 -6.72 18.89
N ALA A 332 -17.28 -8.00 18.59
CA ALA A 332 -15.99 -8.62 18.30
C ALA A 332 -15.97 -9.14 16.86
N ILE A 333 -14.94 -8.76 16.10
CA ILE A 333 -14.76 -9.15 14.70
C ILE A 333 -13.36 -9.73 14.53
N SER A 334 -13.27 -10.93 13.98
CA SER A 334 -11.99 -11.57 13.69
C SER A 334 -11.96 -12.14 12.28
N SER A 335 -10.83 -11.96 11.60
CA SER A 335 -10.61 -12.47 10.23
C SER A 335 -9.19 -13.00 10.08
N ARG A 336 -9.05 -14.04 9.27
CA ARG A 336 -7.77 -14.62 8.81
C ARG A 336 -7.64 -14.59 7.29
N SER A 337 -8.54 -13.87 6.60
CA SER A 337 -8.53 -13.79 5.15
C SER A 337 -7.95 -12.47 4.67
N ASP A 338 -7.29 -12.53 3.52
CA ASP A 338 -6.90 -11.34 2.77
C ASP A 338 -8.14 -10.51 2.36
N GLN A 339 -7.96 -9.20 2.26
CA GLN A 339 -8.93 -8.25 1.67
C GLN A 339 -10.33 -8.25 2.33
N PHE A 340 -10.40 -8.65 3.61
CA PHE A 340 -11.61 -8.57 4.43
C PHE A 340 -11.57 -7.33 5.34
N ASN A 341 -12.62 -6.52 5.31
CA ASN A 341 -12.79 -5.33 6.13
C ASN A 341 -13.61 -5.65 7.40
N GLY A 342 -13.32 -4.96 8.50
CA GLY A 342 -14.13 -5.08 9.71
C GLY A 342 -15.46 -4.33 9.58
N ILE A 343 -15.45 -3.03 9.93
CA ILE A 343 -16.64 -2.16 9.86
C ILE A 343 -16.43 -1.08 8.80
N VAL A 344 -17.36 -0.98 7.86
CA VAL A 344 -17.38 0.06 6.82
C VAL A 344 -18.56 0.99 7.08
N VAL A 345 -18.31 2.30 7.12
CA VAL A 345 -19.31 3.34 7.32
C VAL A 345 -19.23 4.34 6.17
N GLY A 346 -20.26 4.34 5.32
CA GLY A 346 -20.40 5.22 4.16
C GLY A 346 -21.72 5.99 4.15
N GLY A 347 -21.98 6.67 3.04
CA GLY A 347 -23.10 7.59 2.89
C GLY A 347 -23.11 8.72 3.92
N ASN A 348 -24.27 9.33 4.12
CA ASN A 348 -24.50 10.32 5.16
C ASN A 348 -24.89 9.66 6.48
N SER A 349 -23.99 8.82 7.01
CA SER A 349 -24.21 8.07 8.27
C SER A 349 -23.64 8.82 9.46
N ALA A 350 -24.44 9.02 10.51
CA ALA A 350 -23.94 9.35 11.85
C ALA A 350 -23.88 8.05 12.66
N TYR A 351 -22.67 7.56 12.98
CA TYR A 351 -22.48 6.21 13.52
C TYR A 351 -21.52 6.19 14.71
N THR A 352 -21.79 5.33 15.70
CA THR A 352 -20.92 5.16 16.88
C THR A 352 -20.48 3.70 17.03
N ILE A 353 -19.16 3.47 17.02
CA ILE A 353 -18.51 2.21 17.39
C ILE A 353 -18.02 2.36 18.83
N ASP A 354 -18.56 1.59 19.76
CA ASP A 354 -18.33 1.71 21.19
C ASP A 354 -17.94 0.37 21.80
N GLY A 355 -16.67 0.19 22.19
CA GLY A 355 -16.19 -1.05 22.79
C GLY A 355 -15.89 -2.19 21.81
N ALA A 356 -15.59 -1.89 20.55
CA ALA A 356 -15.31 -2.94 19.56
C ALA A 356 -13.95 -3.60 19.80
N ASP A 357 -13.87 -4.91 19.56
CA ASP A 357 -12.62 -5.69 19.54
C ASP A 357 -12.43 -6.28 18.12
N ILE A 358 -11.53 -5.70 17.35
CA ILE A 358 -11.31 -6.06 15.94
C ILE A 358 -9.90 -6.60 15.77
N SER A 359 -9.77 -7.84 15.28
CA SER A 359 -8.48 -8.49 15.03
C SER A 359 -8.45 -9.11 13.63
N LEU A 360 -7.71 -8.52 12.70
CA LEU A 360 -7.66 -8.96 11.31
C LEU A 360 -6.24 -9.42 10.93
N GLU A 361 -6.11 -10.63 10.41
CA GLU A 361 -4.87 -11.20 9.86
C GLU A 361 -5.04 -11.53 8.37
N GLY A 362 -3.97 -11.30 7.59
CA GLY A 362 -3.93 -11.46 6.14
C GLY A 362 -3.57 -10.14 5.47
N ASN A 363 -3.24 -10.15 4.19
CA ASN A 363 -2.87 -8.92 3.49
C ASN A 363 -4.10 -8.09 3.08
N GLY A 364 -3.94 -6.78 3.08
CA GLY A 364 -4.88 -5.86 2.45
C GLY A 364 -4.83 -5.94 0.92
N GLY A 365 -5.58 -5.05 0.28
CA GLY A 365 -5.55 -4.89 -1.19
C GLY A 365 -4.92 -3.58 -1.63
N SER A 366 -5.21 -2.51 -0.88
CA SER A 366 -4.73 -1.15 -1.11
C SER A 366 -5.12 -0.29 0.10
N ASP A 367 -4.12 0.19 0.82
CA ASP A 367 -4.29 1.13 1.93
C ASP A 367 -4.62 2.57 1.46
N PHE A 368 -4.55 2.82 0.14
CA PHE A 368 -5.10 4.03 -0.49
C PHE A 368 -6.59 3.92 -0.79
N GLN A 369 -7.18 2.72 -0.72
CA GLN A 369 -8.59 2.46 -1.02
C GLN A 369 -9.35 1.83 0.16
N GLY A 370 -8.68 1.67 1.31
CA GLY A 370 -9.26 1.06 2.51
C GLY A 370 -9.50 -0.45 2.40
N ILE A 371 -8.91 -1.15 1.42
CA ILE A 371 -9.17 -2.58 1.21
C ILE A 371 -8.44 -3.42 2.25
N GLY A 372 -9.21 -4.11 3.09
CA GLY A 372 -8.72 -4.90 4.23
C GLY A 372 -8.75 -4.13 5.55
N ALA A 373 -9.27 -2.90 5.58
CA ALA A 373 -9.17 -2.06 6.77
C ALA A 373 -10.00 -2.59 7.95
N GLY A 374 -9.48 -2.41 9.17
CA GLY A 374 -10.21 -2.71 10.41
C GLY A 374 -11.51 -1.91 10.50
N ILE A 375 -11.39 -0.59 10.38
CA ILE A 375 -12.52 0.33 10.28
C ILE A 375 -12.28 1.27 9.09
N MET A 376 -13.30 1.43 8.26
CA MET A 376 -13.27 2.29 7.08
C MET A 376 -14.40 3.33 7.15
N ALA A 377 -14.06 4.62 7.05
CA ALA A 377 -15.02 5.70 6.88
C ALA A 377 -14.89 6.32 5.48
N THR A 378 -16.01 6.49 4.78
CA THR A 378 -16.04 7.02 3.40
C THR A 378 -17.25 7.92 3.18
N ASP A 379 -17.42 8.40 1.95
CA ASP A 379 -18.43 9.36 1.52
C ASP A 379 -18.45 10.61 2.41
N THR A 380 -19.54 10.83 3.16
CA THR A 380 -19.71 11.96 4.09
C THR A 380 -20.02 11.46 5.51
N ALA A 381 -19.56 10.25 5.86
CA ALA A 381 -19.86 9.64 7.15
C ALA A 381 -19.31 10.47 8.32
N ASN A 382 -20.07 10.57 9.41
CA ASN A 382 -19.64 11.12 10.69
C ASN A 382 -19.58 9.99 11.71
N LEU A 383 -18.36 9.51 11.98
CA LEU A 383 -18.08 8.32 12.75
C LEU A 383 -17.45 8.70 14.10
N THR A 384 -17.97 8.11 15.18
CA THR A 384 -17.31 8.09 16.49
C THR A 384 -16.83 6.68 16.79
N ILE A 385 -15.57 6.53 17.19
CA ILE A 385 -14.95 5.28 17.64
C ILE A 385 -14.47 5.51 19.06
N GLN A 386 -14.91 4.69 20.00
CA GLN A 386 -14.52 4.85 21.40
C GLN A 386 -14.35 3.53 22.14
N ARG A 387 -13.51 3.53 23.18
CA ARG A 387 -13.25 2.37 24.06
C ARG A 387 -12.89 1.09 23.31
N SER A 388 -12.34 1.19 22.11
CA SER A 388 -12.18 0.04 21.20
C SER A 388 -10.73 -0.43 21.16
N THR A 389 -10.52 -1.65 20.66
CA THR A 389 -9.20 -2.20 20.32
C THR A 389 -9.24 -2.67 18.88
N ILE A 390 -8.33 -2.18 18.05
CA ILE A 390 -8.21 -2.57 16.64
C ILE A 390 -6.79 -3.04 16.40
N VAL A 391 -6.65 -4.31 16.01
CA VAL A 391 -5.40 -4.95 15.63
C VAL A 391 -5.49 -5.40 14.18
N SER A 392 -4.53 -5.00 13.35
CA SER A 392 -4.42 -5.47 11.97
C SER A 392 -3.01 -5.98 11.67
N LYS A 393 -2.92 -7.16 11.08
CA LYS A 393 -1.66 -7.81 10.72
C LYS A 393 -1.65 -8.21 9.26
N GLY A 394 -0.69 -7.65 8.52
CA GLY A 394 -0.47 -7.94 7.11
C GLY A 394 -0.10 -6.69 6.31
N ALA A 395 0.38 -6.86 5.10
CA ALA A 395 0.79 -5.74 4.27
C ALA A 395 -0.43 -4.92 3.83
N ILE A 396 -0.25 -3.60 3.77
CA ILE A 396 -1.22 -2.61 3.28
C ILE A 396 -2.63 -2.80 3.86
N ARG A 397 -2.70 -3.25 5.13
CA ARG A 397 -3.93 -3.50 5.89
C ARG A 397 -4.08 -2.45 7.00
N THR A 398 -4.59 -1.28 6.64
CA THR A 398 -4.74 -0.18 7.60
C THR A 398 -5.71 -0.54 8.73
N ALA A 399 -5.41 -0.22 9.99
CA ALA A 399 -6.36 -0.46 11.06
C ALA A 399 -7.55 0.53 11.00
N ILE A 400 -7.27 1.82 10.80
CA ILE A 400 -8.30 2.85 10.58
C ILE A 400 -8.01 3.58 9.27
N TRP A 401 -8.98 3.56 8.37
CA TRP A 401 -8.94 4.26 7.10
C TRP A 401 -10.06 5.29 7.02
N ALA A 402 -9.75 6.52 6.63
CA ALA A 402 -10.73 7.57 6.39
C ALA A 402 -10.46 8.24 5.03
N GLY A 403 -11.50 8.35 4.21
CA GLY A 403 -11.41 8.98 2.90
C GLY A 403 -12.66 9.78 2.54
N SER A 404 -12.71 10.28 1.30
CA SER A 404 -13.77 11.17 0.82
C SER A 404 -13.91 12.39 1.72
N GLU A 405 -15.12 12.79 2.12
CA GLU A 405 -15.40 13.93 3.02
C GLU A 405 -15.81 13.45 4.43
N SER A 406 -15.39 12.26 4.83
CA SER A 406 -15.75 11.68 6.13
C SER A 406 -15.12 12.41 7.32
N VAL A 407 -15.78 12.36 8.48
CA VAL A 407 -15.31 12.91 9.75
C VAL A 407 -15.26 11.77 10.77
N VAL A 408 -14.10 11.53 11.37
CA VAL A 408 -13.89 10.43 12.33
C VAL A 408 -13.36 10.98 13.65
N ASN A 409 -14.02 10.67 14.75
CA ASN A 409 -13.61 11.02 16.11
C ASN A 409 -13.28 9.75 16.86
N VAL A 410 -12.02 9.58 17.27
CA VAL A 410 -11.50 8.42 17.97
C VAL A 410 -11.10 8.82 19.39
N SER A 411 -11.59 8.11 20.40
CA SER A 411 -11.23 8.37 21.80
C SER A 411 -11.08 7.11 22.62
N ASP A 412 -10.23 7.13 23.65
CA ASP A 412 -10.04 5.99 24.57
C ASP A 412 -9.85 4.64 23.83
N THR A 413 -9.12 4.65 22.70
CA THR A 413 -9.03 3.52 21.77
C THR A 413 -7.58 3.13 21.53
N VAL A 414 -7.35 1.82 21.36
CA VAL A 414 -6.04 1.25 21.04
C VAL A 414 -6.05 0.78 19.59
N VAL A 415 -5.08 1.26 18.81
CA VAL A 415 -4.88 0.90 17.41
C VAL A 415 -3.48 0.34 17.27
N THR A 416 -3.33 -0.87 16.73
CA THR A 416 -2.02 -1.48 16.50
C THR A 416 -1.95 -2.20 15.17
N THR A 417 -0.87 -1.99 14.42
CA THR A 417 -0.62 -2.74 13.18
C THR A 417 0.70 -3.47 13.16
N TYR A 418 0.71 -4.61 12.48
CA TYR A 418 1.86 -5.48 12.30
C TYR A 418 2.07 -5.78 10.82
N ASP A 419 3.33 -5.86 10.41
CA ASP A 419 3.70 -6.09 9.02
C ASP A 419 3.42 -7.54 8.60
N ALA A 420 3.27 -7.75 7.29
CA ALA A 420 3.45 -9.06 6.70
C ALA A 420 4.94 -9.41 6.60
N ASP A 421 5.24 -10.71 6.66
CA ASP A 421 6.54 -11.22 6.27
C ASP A 421 6.76 -10.97 4.77
N PRO A 422 7.74 -10.12 4.38
CA PRO A 422 8.00 -9.80 2.99
C PRO A 422 8.54 -11.00 2.21
N THR A 423 9.01 -12.06 2.86
CA THR A 423 9.49 -13.29 2.19
C THR A 423 8.35 -14.28 1.88
N SER A 424 7.17 -14.06 2.45
CA SER A 424 6.03 -14.96 2.26
C SER A 424 5.51 -14.94 0.82
N GLU A 425 5.06 -16.10 0.33
CA GLU A 425 4.46 -16.23 -1.00
C GLU A 425 3.22 -15.32 -1.15
N ALA A 426 2.40 -15.21 -0.11
CA ALA A 426 1.24 -14.33 -0.09
C ALA A 426 1.63 -12.87 -0.35
N TYR A 427 2.67 -12.36 0.32
CA TYR A 427 3.17 -11.02 0.11
C TYR A 427 3.77 -10.83 -1.30
N GLN A 428 4.56 -11.80 -1.78
CA GLN A 428 5.18 -11.71 -3.11
C GLN A 428 4.16 -11.73 -4.25
N ASN A 429 3.04 -12.40 -4.03
CA ASN A 429 1.93 -12.46 -4.98
C ASN A 429 1.00 -11.24 -4.94
N LEU A 430 1.13 -10.34 -3.94
CA LEU A 430 0.35 -9.10 -3.89
C LEU A 430 0.58 -8.28 -5.15
N LYS A 431 -0.54 -7.89 -5.77
CA LYS A 431 -0.56 -6.94 -6.87
C LYS A 431 -1.30 -5.70 -6.40
N VAL A 432 -0.65 -4.55 -6.53
CA VAL A 432 -1.09 -3.29 -5.94
C VAL A 432 -1.07 -2.20 -7.02
N ASN A 433 -2.00 -1.26 -6.94
CA ASN A 433 -2.06 -0.12 -7.85
C ASN A 433 -0.95 0.91 -7.57
N MET A 434 -0.52 1.01 -6.31
CA MET A 434 0.46 2.01 -5.84
C MET A 434 1.74 1.35 -5.33
N MET A 435 1.85 1.14 -4.01
CA MET A 435 3.04 0.57 -3.35
C MET A 435 2.62 -0.45 -2.30
N LYS A 436 3.48 -1.44 -2.05
CA LYS A 436 3.30 -2.48 -1.03
C LYS A 436 4.23 -2.34 0.18
N GLN A 437 5.09 -1.33 0.14
CA GLN A 437 6.05 -0.98 1.18
C GLN A 437 6.44 0.48 1.01
N VAL A 438 6.96 1.08 2.08
CA VAL A 438 7.53 2.43 2.04
C VAL A 438 8.74 2.53 1.09
N PRO A 439 8.95 3.66 0.40
CA PRO A 439 10.16 3.87 -0.39
C PRO A 439 11.41 3.87 0.50
N TRP A 440 12.34 2.96 0.22
CA TRP A 440 13.57 2.81 1.01
C TRP A 440 14.49 4.03 0.93
N ALA A 441 14.41 4.82 -0.14
CA ALA A 441 15.19 6.03 -0.33
C ALA A 441 14.84 7.17 0.66
N LEU A 442 13.69 7.08 1.34
CA LEU A 442 13.38 7.93 2.50
C LEU A 442 14.15 7.48 3.76
N GLY A 443 14.96 6.44 3.63
CA GLY A 443 15.62 5.78 4.73
C GLY A 443 14.61 5.07 5.62
N LEU A 444 13.66 4.35 5.03
CA LEU A 444 12.62 3.62 5.74
C LEU A 444 12.42 2.19 5.23
N LEU A 445 11.87 1.32 6.08
CA LEU A 445 11.31 0.02 5.71
C LEU A 445 9.92 -0.15 6.35
N GLY A 446 9.19 -1.18 5.90
CA GLY A 446 7.89 -1.56 6.45
C GLY A 446 6.77 -1.60 5.41
N ASN A 447 5.68 -2.30 5.74
CA ASN A 447 4.60 -2.58 4.79
C ASN A 447 3.17 -2.39 5.30
N CYS A 448 2.97 -1.92 6.55
CA CYS A 448 1.66 -1.54 7.05
C CYS A 448 1.61 -0.17 7.73
N ARG A 449 0.54 0.59 7.48
CA ARG A 449 0.20 1.83 8.19
C ARG A 449 -0.91 1.59 9.20
N ALA A 450 -0.88 2.20 10.38
CA ALA A 450 -1.96 2.05 11.37
C ALA A 450 -3.19 2.90 11.05
N THR A 451 -2.98 4.19 10.77
CA THR A 451 -4.02 5.12 10.30
C THR A 451 -3.63 5.69 8.95
N ASN A 452 -4.60 5.80 8.05
CA ASN A 452 -4.43 6.57 6.82
C ASN A 452 -5.65 7.47 6.55
N VAL A 453 -5.41 8.76 6.36
CA VAL A 453 -6.43 9.78 6.08
C VAL A 453 -6.20 10.35 4.69
N LEU A 454 -7.20 10.26 3.82
CA LEU A 454 -7.09 10.70 2.42
C LEU A 454 -8.26 11.60 1.99
N GLY A 455 -8.13 12.18 0.80
CA GLY A 455 -9.20 12.92 0.15
C GLY A 455 -9.46 14.25 0.84
N LYS A 456 -10.57 14.37 1.54
CA LYS A 456 -11.03 15.54 2.32
C LYS A 456 -11.38 15.17 3.76
N ALA A 457 -10.99 13.97 4.19
CA ALA A 457 -11.41 13.40 5.44
C ALA A 457 -10.74 14.10 6.64
N GLN A 458 -11.45 14.16 7.76
CA GLN A 458 -10.97 14.79 8.98
C GLN A 458 -11.00 13.77 10.10
N VAL A 459 -9.84 13.49 10.71
CA VAL A 459 -9.73 12.51 11.80
C VAL A 459 -9.20 13.19 13.06
N SER A 460 -9.84 12.91 14.19
CA SER A 460 -9.41 13.38 15.50
C SER A 460 -9.18 12.20 16.46
N TYR A 461 -8.03 12.15 17.13
CA TYR A 461 -7.72 11.21 18.20
C TYR A 461 -7.61 11.93 19.54
N ALA A 462 -8.21 11.36 20.59
CA ALA A 462 -8.07 11.82 21.97
C ALA A 462 -7.79 10.64 22.91
N ASP A 463 -6.87 10.81 23.88
CA ASP A 463 -6.66 9.85 24.98
C ASP A 463 -6.44 8.39 24.49
N SER A 464 -5.74 8.23 23.37
CA SER A 464 -5.64 6.96 22.63
C SER A 464 -4.19 6.49 22.46
N ILE A 465 -4.03 5.25 22.02
CA ILE A 465 -2.74 4.68 21.59
C ILE A 465 -2.84 4.31 20.11
N VAL A 466 -1.85 4.72 19.30
CA VAL A 466 -1.73 4.32 17.89
C VAL A 466 -0.31 3.85 17.61
N VAL A 467 -0.12 2.56 17.34
CA VAL A 467 1.21 1.97 17.14
C VAL A 467 1.27 1.21 15.82
N ALA A 468 2.37 1.35 15.10
CA ALA A 468 2.68 0.45 13.98
C ALA A 468 4.00 -0.27 14.27
N GLU A 469 4.13 -1.52 13.85
CA GLU A 469 5.38 -2.26 13.95
C GLU A 469 6.49 -1.57 13.15
N ASN A 470 6.17 -1.17 11.91
CA ASN A 470 7.03 -0.42 11.00
C ASN A 470 6.21 0.62 10.19
N TRP A 471 6.87 1.26 9.21
CA TRP A 471 6.35 2.26 8.27
C TRP A 471 5.68 3.49 8.88
N GLY A 472 4.43 3.42 9.36
CA GLY A 472 3.67 4.63 9.69
C GLY A 472 2.51 4.42 10.66
N ALA A 473 2.48 5.17 11.77
CA ALA A 473 1.37 5.11 12.72
C ALA A 473 0.20 6.04 12.32
N LEU A 474 0.50 7.30 11.98
CA LEU A 474 -0.48 8.37 11.76
C LEU A 474 -0.25 9.06 10.41
N SER A 475 -0.77 8.49 9.33
CA SER A 475 -0.54 9.01 7.97
C SER A 475 -1.70 9.85 7.46
N THR A 476 -1.36 10.94 6.76
CA THR A 476 -2.27 11.69 5.90
C THR A 476 -1.68 11.76 4.49
N ASP A 477 -2.37 11.18 3.51
CA ASP A 477 -1.87 10.95 2.15
C ASP A 477 -2.81 11.57 1.11
N SER A 478 -2.23 12.21 0.09
CA SER A 478 -2.99 12.81 -1.02
C SER A 478 -4.13 13.71 -0.53
N GLY A 479 -3.88 14.53 0.49
CA GLY A 479 -4.91 15.33 1.13
C GLY A 479 -5.23 16.61 0.37
N GLU A 480 -6.52 16.83 0.16
CA GLU A 480 -7.11 18.08 -0.29
C GLU A 480 -7.79 18.77 0.88
N ALA A 481 -7.75 20.10 0.96
CA ALA A 481 -8.48 20.82 2.00
C ALA A 481 -9.97 20.43 1.97
N PRO A 482 -10.60 20.13 3.13
CA PRO A 482 -10.14 20.39 4.50
C PRO A 482 -9.47 19.19 5.22
N THR A 483 -8.75 18.30 4.53
CA THR A 483 -8.12 17.12 5.16
C THR A 483 -7.29 17.50 6.39
N SER A 484 -7.50 16.78 7.48
CA SER A 484 -6.78 17.03 8.73
C SER A 484 -6.67 15.80 9.61
N LEU A 485 -5.59 15.76 10.39
CA LEU A 485 -5.40 14.87 11.51
C LEU A 485 -5.13 15.68 12.79
N THR A 486 -6.02 15.58 13.77
CA THR A 486 -5.84 16.21 15.08
C THR A 486 -5.62 15.15 16.16
N CYS A 487 -4.57 15.26 16.95
CA CYS A 487 -4.30 14.36 18.08
C CYS A 487 -4.18 15.16 19.37
N SER A 488 -4.81 14.70 20.45
CA SER A 488 -4.69 15.31 21.77
C SER A 488 -4.46 14.25 22.84
N ASN A 489 -3.38 14.37 23.61
CA ASN A 489 -2.98 13.36 24.60
C ASN A 489 -2.92 11.94 24.01
N VAL A 490 -2.23 11.78 22.87
CA VAL A 490 -2.06 10.48 22.20
C VAL A 490 -0.64 9.96 22.42
N LEU A 491 -0.50 8.68 22.77
CA LEU A 491 0.76 7.95 22.67
C LEU A 491 0.81 7.30 21.29
N SER A 492 1.80 7.65 20.48
CA SER A 492 1.98 7.05 19.15
C SER A 492 3.43 6.69 18.90
N GLY A 493 3.67 5.63 18.12
CA GLY A 493 5.04 5.26 17.84
C GLY A 493 5.23 4.04 16.96
N ILE A 494 6.49 3.80 16.65
CA ILE A 494 6.95 2.65 15.87
C ILE A 494 7.62 1.64 16.80
N GLY A 495 7.10 0.43 16.84
CA GLY A 495 7.57 -0.64 17.72
C GLY A 495 6.45 -1.58 18.16
N SER A 496 6.52 -2.04 19.41
CA SER A 496 5.59 -3.03 19.95
C SER A 496 4.74 -2.49 21.09
N LEU A 497 3.52 -3.03 21.20
CA LEU A 497 2.58 -2.71 22.25
C LEU A 497 2.06 -3.99 22.90
N GLU A 498 2.02 -4.02 24.22
CA GLU A 498 1.47 -5.11 25.00
C GLU A 498 0.81 -4.57 26.27
N VAL A 499 0.03 -5.42 26.95
CA VAL A 499 -0.46 -5.09 28.30
C VAL A 499 0.74 -4.97 29.23
N ALA A 500 0.81 -3.88 30.01
CA ALA A 500 1.97 -3.59 30.84
C ALA A 500 2.14 -4.64 31.95
N GLU A 501 3.34 -5.21 32.05
CA GLU A 501 3.70 -6.18 33.08
C GLU A 501 4.45 -5.52 34.23
N THR A 502 4.20 -6.00 35.45
CA THR A 502 4.89 -5.49 36.65
C THR A 502 6.39 -5.78 36.60
N GLY A 503 7.22 -4.74 36.64
CA GLY A 503 8.68 -4.85 36.68
C GLY A 503 9.35 -4.84 35.30
N LYS A 504 8.60 -4.97 34.21
CA LYS A 504 9.11 -4.75 32.84
C LYS A 504 9.29 -3.25 32.59
N GLN A 505 10.37 -2.89 31.91
CA GLN A 505 10.62 -1.50 31.51
C GLN A 505 10.05 -1.27 30.12
N TYR A 506 9.45 -0.10 29.93
CA TYR A 506 8.85 0.34 28.69
C TYR A 506 9.38 1.72 28.33
N THR A 507 9.36 2.06 27.04
CA THR A 507 9.63 3.43 26.59
C THR A 507 8.59 4.38 27.17
N ALA A 508 7.32 3.99 27.10
CA ALA A 508 6.21 4.74 27.67
C ALA A 508 5.11 3.77 28.12
N THR A 509 4.25 4.23 29.04
CA THR A 509 3.05 3.49 29.45
C THR A 509 1.84 4.42 29.40
N LYS A 510 0.71 3.92 28.91
CA LYS A 510 -0.55 4.69 28.91
C LYS A 510 -1.72 3.78 29.27
N THR A 511 -2.66 4.31 30.04
CA THR A 511 -3.93 3.63 30.31
C THR A 511 -4.96 4.13 29.32
N VAL A 512 -5.52 3.20 28.57
CA VAL A 512 -6.59 3.41 27.57
C VAL A 512 -7.56 2.26 27.73
N ASN A 513 -8.86 2.48 27.50
CA ASN A 513 -9.94 1.50 27.66
C ASN A 513 -9.94 0.73 28.99
N GLY A 514 -9.40 1.34 30.05
CA GLY A 514 -9.25 0.73 31.38
C GLY A 514 -8.07 -0.24 31.53
N VAL A 515 -7.25 -0.41 30.50
CA VAL A 515 -6.06 -1.27 30.49
C VAL A 515 -4.79 -0.42 30.38
N THR A 516 -3.79 -0.70 31.22
CA THR A 516 -2.47 -0.07 31.10
C THR A 516 -1.63 -0.85 30.09
N TYR A 517 -1.20 -0.18 29.03
CA TYR A 517 -0.32 -0.74 28.01
C TYR A 517 1.10 -0.22 28.19
N GLY A 518 2.06 -1.08 27.88
CA GLY A 518 3.47 -0.74 27.78
C GLY A 518 3.89 -0.70 26.31
N PHE A 519 4.40 0.44 25.87
CA PHE A 519 4.96 0.63 24.55
C PHE A 519 6.49 0.50 24.61
N THR A 520 7.04 -0.31 23.70
CA THR A 520 8.49 -0.44 23.50
C THR A 520 8.82 0.01 22.08
N MET A 521 9.52 1.14 21.97
CA MET A 521 10.01 1.65 20.69
C MET A 521 10.97 0.64 20.07
N ALA A 522 10.86 0.45 18.75
CA ALA A 522 11.82 -0.38 18.03
C ALA A 522 13.22 0.23 18.09
N ASP A 523 14.24 -0.63 18.15
CA ASP A 523 15.63 -0.20 18.02
C ASP A 523 15.96 0.10 16.55
N ARG A 524 16.81 1.10 16.33
CA ARG A 524 17.32 1.50 15.02
C ARG A 524 17.94 0.31 14.30
N GLY A 525 17.40 0.00 13.13
CA GLY A 525 17.85 -1.13 12.29
C GLY A 525 17.12 -2.45 12.58
N GLU A 526 16.37 -2.55 13.67
CA GLU A 526 15.44 -3.67 13.92
C GLU A 526 14.00 -3.32 13.54
N GLY A 527 13.61 -2.05 13.72
CA GLY A 527 12.38 -1.50 13.17
C GLY A 527 12.63 -0.20 12.40
N SER A 528 11.67 0.19 11.58
CA SER A 528 11.77 1.38 10.77
C SER A 528 10.43 2.05 10.51
N GLY A 529 10.37 3.38 10.55
CA GLY A 529 9.15 4.12 10.26
C GLY A 529 9.09 5.54 10.78
N TYR A 530 7.97 6.19 10.50
CA TYR A 530 7.62 7.51 11.02
C TYR A 530 6.42 7.44 11.96
N VAL A 531 6.32 8.38 12.91
CA VAL A 531 5.09 8.50 13.70
C VAL A 531 3.99 9.15 12.86
N THR A 532 4.26 10.28 12.22
CA THR A 532 3.28 11.00 11.41
C THR A 532 3.77 11.39 10.02
N TYR A 533 2.84 11.42 9.05
CA TYR A 533 3.10 11.82 7.66
C TYR A 533 2.08 12.84 7.15
N ALA A 534 2.54 13.85 6.42
CA ALA A 534 1.74 14.99 5.97
C ALA A 534 1.95 15.33 4.49
N ASP A 535 1.10 14.79 3.61
CA ASP A 535 1.18 15.00 2.16
C ASP A 535 0.03 15.87 1.60
N GLY A 536 0.39 16.80 0.71
CA GLY A 536 -0.55 17.72 0.06
C GLY A 536 -1.03 18.86 0.97
N GLY A 537 -2.31 19.23 0.85
CA GLY A 537 -2.92 20.38 1.54
C GLY A 537 -3.43 20.08 2.95
N VAL A 538 -2.85 19.09 3.62
CA VAL A 538 -3.29 18.59 4.93
C VAL A 538 -2.97 19.55 6.07
N LYS A 539 -3.84 19.61 7.08
CA LYS A 539 -3.60 20.40 8.29
C LYS A 539 -3.61 19.53 9.52
N ASN A 540 -2.44 19.22 10.04
CA ASN A 540 -2.31 18.37 11.21
C ASN A 540 -2.02 19.17 12.48
N THR A 541 -2.58 18.73 13.60
CA THR A 541 -2.41 19.38 14.90
C THR A 541 -2.21 18.35 16.00
N TYR A 542 -1.18 18.51 16.82
CA TYR A 542 -0.82 17.57 17.88
C TYR A 542 -0.69 18.34 19.19
N ASN A 543 -1.53 18.01 20.17
CA ASN A 543 -1.57 18.67 21.48
C ASN A 543 -1.14 17.67 22.56
N ASP A 544 -0.06 17.98 23.29
CA ASP A 544 0.44 17.20 24.42
C ASP A 544 0.57 15.69 24.11
N CYS A 545 1.09 15.38 22.92
CA CYS A 545 1.28 14.00 22.47
C CYS A 545 2.66 13.45 22.88
N GLU A 546 2.77 12.13 22.90
CA GLU A 546 4.02 11.41 23.13
C GLU A 546 4.34 10.55 21.91
N PHE A 547 5.35 10.94 21.13
CA PHE A 547 5.72 10.29 19.88
C PHE A 547 7.14 9.71 19.92
N TYR A 548 7.26 8.45 19.52
CA TYR A 548 8.52 7.69 19.59
C TYR A 548 8.75 6.91 18.30
N ALA A 549 9.91 7.11 17.65
CA ALA A 549 10.27 6.37 16.44
C ALA A 549 11.78 6.08 16.33
N PRO A 550 12.18 4.97 15.68
CA PRO A 550 13.58 4.75 15.33
C PRO A 550 14.09 5.75 14.30
N ASP A 551 13.25 6.17 13.32
CA ASP A 551 13.69 7.03 12.22
C ASP A 551 13.17 8.47 12.29
N TYR A 552 11.84 8.68 12.24
CA TYR A 552 11.28 10.04 12.14
C TYR A 552 10.04 10.25 13.00
N ILE A 553 9.90 11.44 13.59
CA ILE A 553 8.62 11.85 14.19
C ILE A 553 7.66 12.29 13.10
N LEU A 554 8.11 13.18 12.22
CA LEU A 554 7.33 13.71 11.09
C LEU A 554 8.09 13.57 9.78
N ILE A 555 7.39 13.13 8.74
CA ILE A 555 7.79 13.34 7.35
C ILE A 555 6.72 14.18 6.65
N SER A 556 7.12 15.24 5.95
CA SER A 556 6.17 16.21 5.39
C SER A 556 6.55 16.67 3.98
N PRO A 557 5.88 16.13 2.95
CA PRO A 557 5.78 16.76 1.63
C PRO A 557 4.60 17.73 1.49
N ALA A 558 4.09 18.26 2.62
CA ALA A 558 2.98 19.21 2.62
C ALA A 558 3.23 20.41 1.70
N ASN A 559 2.18 20.81 0.99
CA ASN A 559 2.20 21.97 0.11
C ASN A 559 1.93 23.27 0.90
N SER A 560 2.04 24.43 0.25
CA SER A 560 1.86 25.76 0.83
C SER A 560 0.49 26.03 1.46
N SER A 561 -0.52 25.18 1.19
CA SER A 561 -1.83 25.25 1.85
C SER A 561 -1.95 24.35 3.07
N GLY A 562 -1.02 23.40 3.23
CA GLY A 562 -0.92 22.45 4.31
C GLY A 562 0.10 22.85 5.39
N GLY A 563 0.13 22.06 6.45
CA GLY A 563 1.10 22.22 7.52
C GLY A 563 0.79 21.42 8.78
N ASN A 564 1.72 21.50 9.72
CA ASN A 564 1.72 20.75 10.96
C ASN A 564 1.88 21.70 12.15
N VAL A 565 1.11 21.51 13.21
CA VAL A 565 1.21 22.29 14.45
C VAL A 565 1.39 21.35 15.63
N PHE A 566 2.48 21.52 16.37
CA PHE A 566 2.74 20.80 17.62
C PHE A 566 2.63 21.76 18.80
N ASN A 567 1.84 21.40 19.80
CA ASN A 567 1.62 22.19 21.01
C ASN A 567 1.97 21.32 22.22
N GLY A 568 3.15 21.54 22.80
CA GLY A 568 3.66 20.70 23.90
C GLY A 568 3.92 19.25 23.48
N GLY A 569 4.20 18.39 24.47
CA GLY A 569 4.45 16.96 24.25
C GLY A 569 5.90 16.51 24.36
N THR A 570 6.12 15.21 24.12
CA THR A 570 7.43 14.54 24.13
C THR A 570 7.64 13.81 22.82
N PHE A 571 8.75 14.09 22.14
CA PHE A 571 9.05 13.58 20.81
C PHE A 571 10.47 13.03 20.82
N LEU A 572 10.63 11.74 20.51
CA LEU A 572 11.93 11.07 20.51
C LEU A 572 12.13 10.28 19.22
N SER A 573 13.17 10.64 18.49
CA SER A 573 13.68 9.88 17.34
C SER A 573 15.11 9.38 17.59
N GLN A 574 15.40 8.14 17.20
CA GLN A 574 16.78 7.61 17.19
C GLN A 574 17.57 8.00 15.92
N ARG A 575 16.97 8.74 14.98
CA ARG A 575 17.65 9.39 13.83
C ARG A 575 17.26 10.86 13.78
N CYS A 576 16.26 11.22 12.98
CA CYS A 576 15.88 12.62 12.78
C CYS A 576 14.51 12.96 13.36
N GLY A 577 14.34 14.18 13.84
CA GLY A 577 13.05 14.65 14.34
C GLY A 577 12.03 14.76 13.19
N VAL A 578 12.32 15.67 12.26
CA VAL A 578 11.44 15.97 11.12
C VAL A 578 12.22 15.86 9.82
N MET A 579 11.60 15.27 8.79
CA MET A 579 12.08 15.32 7.40
C MET A 579 11.08 16.05 6.50
N TRP A 580 11.58 16.91 5.62
CA TRP A 580 10.85 17.38 4.44
C TRP A 580 11.52 16.89 3.16
N HIS A 581 10.67 16.55 2.20
CA HIS A 581 11.00 16.32 0.79
C HIS A 581 9.79 16.84 -0.01
N GLN A 582 9.98 17.32 -1.25
CA GLN A 582 8.87 17.77 -2.12
C GLN A 582 7.95 18.87 -1.55
N SER A 583 8.30 19.51 -0.42
CA SER A 583 7.43 20.54 0.18
C SER A 583 7.56 21.86 -0.58
N ASP A 584 6.44 22.39 -1.08
CA ASP A 584 6.37 23.65 -1.82
C ASP A 584 5.99 24.86 -0.93
N GLY A 585 6.48 24.88 0.31
CA GLY A 585 6.19 25.95 1.29
C GLY A 585 5.24 25.55 2.41
N GLY A 586 5.01 24.24 2.61
CA GLY A 586 4.24 23.73 3.73
C GLY A 586 4.84 24.12 5.09
N GLY A 587 3.97 24.58 6.00
CA GLY A 587 4.39 25.13 7.29
C GLY A 587 4.50 24.06 8.38
N THR A 588 5.50 24.14 9.26
CA THR A 588 5.55 23.39 10.51
C THR A 588 5.79 24.34 11.67
N VAL A 589 4.89 24.32 12.64
CA VAL A 589 4.92 25.18 13.83
C VAL A 589 5.08 24.28 15.06
N ILE A 590 6.07 24.57 15.89
CA ILE A 590 6.34 23.85 17.14
C ILE A 590 6.29 24.85 18.29
N ASN A 591 5.26 24.72 19.12
CA ASN A 591 5.02 25.54 20.30
C ASN A 591 5.35 24.70 21.55
N GLY A 592 6.59 24.79 22.03
CA GLY A 592 7.06 24.07 23.20
C GLY A 592 7.27 22.56 23.00
N GLY A 593 7.28 21.83 24.12
CA GLY A 593 7.55 20.39 24.16
C GLY A 593 9.03 20.03 24.23
N THR A 594 9.32 18.75 24.43
CA THR A 594 10.69 18.20 24.45
C THR A 594 10.91 17.32 23.24
N TRP A 595 11.86 17.70 22.40
CA TRP A 595 12.24 16.99 21.19
C TRP A 595 13.65 16.44 21.32
N THR A 596 13.83 15.16 21.03
CA THR A 596 15.13 14.50 21.05
C THR A 596 15.36 13.77 19.74
N ALA A 597 16.51 14.02 19.12
CA ALA A 597 16.97 13.32 17.91
C ALA A 597 18.45 12.93 18.08
N ALA A 598 18.88 11.82 17.48
CA ALA A 598 20.28 11.41 17.56
C ALA A 598 21.12 12.10 16.46
N ASP A 599 20.64 12.09 15.23
CA ASP A 599 21.41 12.53 14.07
C ASP A 599 21.15 14.01 13.77
N CYS A 600 19.91 14.36 13.41
CA CYS A 600 19.53 15.73 13.04
C CYS A 600 18.12 16.08 13.54
N MET A 601 17.86 17.29 14.02
CA MET A 601 16.48 17.65 14.41
C MET A 601 15.58 17.88 13.19
N PHE A 602 16.05 18.65 12.21
CA PHE A 602 15.28 19.08 11.04
C PHE A 602 16.06 18.80 9.75
N LEU A 603 15.59 17.87 8.92
CA LEU A 603 16.24 17.46 7.67
C LEU A 603 15.39 17.87 6.46
N VAL A 604 15.99 18.58 5.52
CA VAL A 604 15.36 18.98 4.25
C VAL A 604 16.16 18.37 3.11
N LYS A 605 15.47 17.60 2.26
CA LYS A 605 16.01 16.98 1.05
C LYS A 605 15.48 17.71 -0.18
N SER A 606 16.35 18.34 -0.96
CA SER A 606 15.97 19.18 -2.11
C SER A 606 16.91 18.96 -3.29
N THR A 607 16.42 18.85 -4.53
CA THR A 607 17.27 18.77 -5.73
C THR A 607 16.55 19.27 -6.99
N ALA A 608 17.28 19.44 -8.10
CA ALA A 608 16.74 19.83 -9.39
C ALA A 608 15.78 18.75 -9.95
N GLY A 609 14.47 18.94 -9.73
CA GLY A 609 13.40 18.00 -10.10
C GLY A 609 12.57 17.48 -8.91
N ASN A 610 13.01 17.79 -7.69
CA ASN A 610 12.32 17.53 -6.43
C ASN A 610 12.78 18.63 -5.45
N ASP A 611 12.44 19.88 -5.77
CA ASP A 611 12.77 21.00 -4.90
C ASP A 611 11.89 20.99 -3.65
N CYS A 612 12.48 21.42 -2.53
CA CYS A 612 11.83 21.38 -1.24
C CYS A 612 12.22 22.62 -0.42
N PHE A 613 11.25 23.47 -0.11
CA PHE A 613 11.45 24.75 0.58
C PHE A 613 10.40 24.94 1.69
N PRO A 614 10.49 24.16 2.79
CA PRO A 614 9.51 24.24 3.88
C PRO A 614 9.67 25.52 4.70
N VAL A 615 8.61 25.85 5.47
CA VAL A 615 8.63 26.94 6.45
C VAL A 615 8.53 26.35 7.85
N LEU A 616 9.55 26.58 8.67
CA LEU A 616 9.62 26.12 10.06
C LEU A 616 9.54 27.32 11.03
N SER A 617 8.72 27.19 12.07
CA SER A 617 8.69 28.09 13.22
C SER A 617 8.71 27.28 14.51
N VAL A 618 9.66 27.57 15.40
CA VAL A 618 9.84 26.89 16.69
C VAL A 618 9.92 27.92 17.81
N ASP A 619 8.99 27.86 18.76
CA ASP A 619 8.92 28.76 19.91
C ASP A 619 8.97 27.98 21.23
N GLY A 620 9.95 28.29 22.08
CA GLY A 620 10.00 27.82 23.47
C GLY A 620 10.17 26.30 23.66
N ALA A 621 10.52 25.55 22.61
CA ALA A 621 10.76 24.11 22.70
C ALA A 621 12.13 23.78 23.31
N THR A 622 12.24 22.59 23.91
CA THR A 622 13.54 22.00 24.27
C THR A 622 13.98 21.06 23.15
N LEU A 623 15.05 21.41 22.44
CA LEU A 623 15.62 20.58 21.37
C LEU A 623 16.93 19.93 21.84
N ASN A 624 16.97 18.60 21.84
CA ASN A 624 18.12 17.80 22.21
C ASN A 624 18.63 17.03 20.98
N VAL A 625 19.83 17.36 20.50
CA VAL A 625 20.51 16.57 19.46
C VAL A 625 21.72 15.88 20.11
N ASN A 626 21.55 14.62 20.48
CA ASN A 626 22.42 13.94 21.46
C ASN A 626 23.30 12.83 20.85
N GLY A 627 23.33 12.69 19.53
CA GLY A 627 24.21 11.72 18.89
C GLY A 627 25.68 12.04 19.07
N THR A 628 26.50 11.01 19.04
CA THR A 628 27.96 11.11 19.24
C THR A 628 28.76 10.91 17.95
N LYS A 629 28.06 10.78 16.81
CA LYS A 629 28.69 10.54 15.51
C LYS A 629 29.08 11.88 14.87
N ASN A 630 30.02 11.84 13.93
CA ASN A 630 30.49 13.05 13.22
C ASN A 630 29.41 13.67 12.31
N TYR A 631 28.36 12.93 11.98
CA TYR A 631 27.17 13.40 11.27
C TYR A 631 26.01 13.81 12.21
N SER A 632 26.22 13.74 13.53
CA SER A 632 25.23 14.16 14.54
C SER A 632 25.41 15.65 14.93
N GLY A 633 24.53 16.15 15.81
CA GLY A 633 24.66 17.50 16.38
C GLY A 633 24.17 18.61 15.46
N VAL A 634 23.35 18.28 14.46
CA VAL A 634 22.77 19.23 13.52
C VAL A 634 21.33 19.54 13.92
N ILE A 635 21.03 20.81 14.16
CA ILE A 635 19.67 21.30 14.39
C ILE A 635 18.91 21.34 13.07
N TYR A 636 19.47 21.97 12.03
CA TYR A 636 18.81 22.10 10.74
C TYR A 636 19.76 21.80 9.60
N GLN A 637 19.39 20.83 8.76
CA GLN A 637 20.14 20.38 7.60
C GLN A 637 19.32 20.58 6.34
N LEU A 638 19.78 21.45 5.44
CA LEU A 638 19.34 21.46 4.05
C LEU A 638 20.40 20.73 3.22
N MET A 639 20.00 19.71 2.46
CA MET A 639 20.90 18.89 1.65
C MET A 639 20.31 18.52 0.30
N ASP A 640 21.19 18.13 -0.62
CA ASP A 640 20.79 17.52 -1.88
C ASP A 640 19.98 16.24 -1.63
N SER A 641 18.88 16.07 -2.37
CA SER A 641 18.00 14.93 -2.20
C SER A 641 18.65 13.63 -2.65
N ASP A 642 18.67 12.64 -1.76
CA ASP A 642 18.98 11.24 -2.05
C ASP A 642 17.73 10.35 -2.12
N ASP A 643 16.56 10.98 -2.29
CA ASP A 643 15.33 10.30 -2.71
C ASP A 643 15.47 9.89 -4.18
N ALA A 644 15.90 8.63 -4.40
CA ALA A 644 16.46 8.07 -5.63
C ALA A 644 15.55 7.98 -6.86
N GLY A 645 14.57 8.87 -7.04
CA GLY A 645 13.68 8.90 -8.20
C GLY A 645 12.31 8.23 -7.97
N GLY A 646 11.87 8.13 -6.71
CA GLY A 646 10.50 7.77 -6.36
C GLY A 646 10.27 6.28 -6.05
N ILE A 647 8.99 5.90 -6.00
CA ILE A 647 8.48 4.67 -5.36
C ILE A 647 8.96 3.33 -5.96
N PHE A 648 9.66 3.34 -7.10
CA PHE A 648 10.17 2.15 -7.80
C PHE A 648 11.70 2.14 -7.99
N ALA A 649 12.41 3.11 -7.42
CA ALA A 649 13.85 3.12 -7.49
C ALA A 649 14.41 2.00 -6.59
N ASP A 650 15.25 1.13 -7.14
CA ASP A 650 15.90 0.04 -6.39
C ASP A 650 17.33 0.37 -5.98
N THR A 651 17.89 1.48 -6.50
CA THR A 651 19.28 1.88 -6.27
C THR A 651 19.44 3.40 -6.23
N TYR A 652 20.39 3.89 -5.44
CA TYR A 652 20.90 5.26 -5.49
C TYR A 652 22.41 5.24 -5.70
N THR A 653 22.94 6.12 -6.55
CA THR A 653 24.39 6.25 -6.75
C THR A 653 24.88 7.48 -6.00
N VAL A 654 25.77 7.27 -5.04
CA VAL A 654 26.38 8.34 -4.24
C VAL A 654 27.15 9.29 -5.15
N PRO A 655 26.92 10.61 -5.07
CA PRO A 655 27.67 11.60 -5.83
C PRO A 655 29.18 11.55 -5.58
N ALA A 656 29.98 12.09 -6.50
CA ALA A 656 31.44 12.19 -6.32
C ALA A 656 31.76 12.93 -5.01
N GLN A 657 32.78 12.50 -4.25
CA GLN A 657 33.18 13.19 -3.02
C GLN A 657 33.65 14.61 -3.29
N GLU A 658 33.25 15.51 -2.40
CA GLU A 658 33.25 16.93 -2.67
C GLU A 658 34.19 17.68 -1.73
N ASN A 659 35.47 17.34 -1.81
CA ASN A 659 36.49 17.91 -0.93
C ASN A 659 36.90 19.35 -1.34
N ASP A 660 36.43 19.85 -2.49
CA ASP A 660 36.60 21.23 -2.94
C ASP A 660 35.52 21.61 -3.99
N TRP A 661 34.51 22.38 -3.57
CA TRP A 661 33.45 22.89 -4.45
C TRP A 661 33.84 24.09 -5.30
N SER A 662 35.09 24.57 -5.24
CA SER A 662 35.51 25.73 -6.05
C SER A 662 35.39 25.51 -7.57
N SER A 663 35.28 24.26 -8.02
CA SER A 663 35.02 23.89 -9.42
C SER A 663 33.55 23.61 -9.76
N VAL A 664 32.64 23.62 -8.78
CA VAL A 664 31.19 23.42 -9.01
C VAL A 664 30.64 24.65 -9.74
N ALA A 665 29.90 24.42 -10.82
CA ALA A 665 29.31 25.49 -11.60
C ALA A 665 28.18 26.18 -10.81
N ALA A 666 28.16 27.51 -10.85
CA ALA A 666 27.05 28.28 -10.33
C ALA A 666 25.76 27.95 -11.12
N VAL A 667 24.70 27.63 -10.41
CA VAL A 667 23.36 27.41 -10.99
C VAL A 667 22.66 28.76 -11.11
N THR A 668 22.20 29.10 -12.31
CA THR A 668 21.60 30.41 -12.58
C THR A 668 20.16 30.53 -12.10
N ASP A 669 19.41 29.43 -12.16
CA ASP A 669 17.98 29.42 -11.84
C ASP A 669 17.80 29.22 -10.33
N GLN A 670 17.11 30.16 -9.70
CA GLN A 670 16.93 30.23 -8.26
C GLN A 670 15.62 29.56 -7.83
N THR A 671 15.72 28.69 -6.83
CA THR A 671 14.58 28.12 -6.10
C THR A 671 14.28 28.96 -4.85
N ALA A 672 13.02 28.92 -4.39
CA ALA A 672 12.61 29.53 -3.13
C ALA A 672 13.48 29.03 -1.95
N ALA A 673 13.72 29.92 -1.00
CA ALA A 673 14.52 29.58 0.17
C ALA A 673 13.71 28.68 1.13
N ALA A 674 14.39 27.74 1.78
CA ALA A 674 13.85 27.14 3.00
C ALA A 674 13.93 28.16 4.14
N VAL A 675 12.93 28.19 5.02
CA VAL A 675 12.83 29.17 6.10
C VAL A 675 12.83 28.45 7.45
N ALA A 676 13.66 28.93 8.38
CA ALA A 676 13.72 28.43 9.74
C ALA A 676 13.74 29.56 10.77
N GLU A 677 12.70 29.63 11.60
CA GLU A 677 12.57 30.61 12.68
C GLU A 677 12.62 29.90 14.03
N PHE A 678 13.47 30.40 14.93
CA PHE A 678 13.61 29.91 16.29
C PHE A 678 13.45 31.07 17.27
N SER A 679 12.62 30.89 18.29
CA SER A 679 12.37 31.91 19.30
C SER A 679 12.35 31.39 20.74
N ASN A 680 12.78 32.25 21.66
CA ASN A 680 12.67 32.05 23.11
C ASN A 680 13.32 30.74 23.62
N MET A 681 14.49 30.39 23.10
CA MET A 681 15.11 29.10 23.37
C MET A 681 16.63 29.12 23.37
N THR A 682 17.24 28.01 23.82
CA THR A 682 18.67 27.75 23.65
C THR A 682 18.87 26.63 22.64
N LEU A 683 19.71 26.87 21.64
CA LEU A 683 20.09 25.90 20.62
C LEU A 683 21.52 25.42 20.89
N ASN A 684 21.71 24.10 20.92
CA ASN A 684 23.02 23.47 21.01
C ASN A 684 23.20 22.56 19.81
N GLY A 685 23.96 23.01 18.82
CA GLY A 685 24.14 22.30 17.56
C GLY A 685 24.25 23.24 16.37
N ASN A 686 24.38 22.66 15.19
CA ASN A 686 24.74 23.38 13.97
C ASN A 686 23.56 23.53 13.00
N ILE A 687 23.61 24.55 12.15
CA ILE A 687 22.67 24.80 11.06
C ILE A 687 23.45 24.87 9.76
N TYR A 688 23.08 24.04 8.78
CA TYR A 688 23.80 23.88 7.53
C TYR A 688 22.89 23.96 6.30
N ASN A 689 23.39 24.60 5.26
CA ASN A 689 22.88 24.48 3.88
C ASN A 689 23.96 23.88 3.00
N SER A 690 23.70 22.68 2.46
CA SER A 690 24.60 21.92 1.61
C SER A 690 23.98 21.54 0.27
N VAL A 691 22.98 22.29 -0.19
CA VAL A 691 22.42 22.07 -1.53
C VAL A 691 23.34 22.64 -2.60
N TYR A 692 23.67 21.86 -3.62
CA TYR A 692 24.55 22.33 -4.70
C TYR A 692 23.99 22.12 -6.10
N THR A 693 23.07 21.16 -6.27
CA THR A 693 22.38 20.96 -7.56
C THR A 693 21.33 22.03 -7.87
N LEU A 694 20.96 22.84 -6.88
CA LEU A 694 20.05 23.98 -6.99
C LEU A 694 20.67 25.25 -6.43
N ASN A 695 20.32 26.41 -6.98
CA ASN A 695 20.56 27.69 -6.31
C ASN A 695 19.46 27.95 -5.29
N GLN A 696 19.64 27.40 -4.08
CA GLN A 696 18.66 27.43 -3.01
C GLN A 696 19.24 28.07 -1.74
N GLY A 697 18.47 28.98 -1.17
CA GLY A 697 18.82 29.65 0.09
C GLY A 697 18.25 28.96 1.31
N LEU A 698 18.89 29.22 2.44
CA LEU A 698 18.36 28.97 3.77
C LEU A 698 18.30 30.31 4.52
N GLU A 699 17.08 30.72 4.84
CA GLU A 699 16.80 31.92 5.65
C GLU A 699 16.60 31.48 7.11
N VAL A 700 17.43 32.03 8.01
CA VAL A 700 17.42 31.68 9.44
C VAL A 700 17.16 32.92 10.27
N THR A 701 16.12 32.89 11.09
CA THR A 701 15.82 33.94 12.06
C THR A 701 15.94 33.39 13.47
N LEU A 702 16.77 34.06 14.28
CA LEU A 702 16.98 33.73 15.70
C LEU A 702 16.49 34.90 16.56
N ASP A 703 15.36 34.71 17.24
CA ASP A 703 14.68 35.74 18.01
C ASP A 703 14.68 35.44 19.51
N HIS A 704 15.43 36.22 20.31
CA HIS A 704 15.63 35.91 21.72
C HIS A 704 16.19 34.48 21.96
N VAL A 705 17.21 34.12 21.18
CA VAL A 705 17.84 32.80 21.20
C VAL A 705 19.28 32.87 21.70
N THR A 706 19.71 31.88 22.48
CA THR A 706 21.14 31.60 22.64
C THR A 706 21.52 30.40 21.78
N ILE A 707 22.38 30.57 20.78
CA ILE A 707 22.87 29.47 19.94
C ILE A 707 24.34 29.17 20.23
N ASN A 708 24.65 27.92 20.54
CA ASN A 708 26.00 27.37 20.67
C ASN A 708 26.27 26.45 19.48
N GLY A 709 26.92 26.98 18.43
CA GLY A 709 27.05 26.23 17.18
C GLY A 709 27.59 27.01 15.99
N VAL A 710 27.61 26.32 14.85
CA VAL A 710 27.90 26.84 13.50
C VAL A 710 26.59 27.14 12.77
N VAL A 711 26.54 28.24 12.01
CA VAL A 711 25.45 28.56 11.07
C VAL A 711 26.09 28.89 9.74
N SER A 712 26.02 27.99 8.76
CA SER A 712 26.91 28.08 7.60
C SER A 712 26.36 27.44 6.35
N SER A 713 26.76 27.99 5.20
CA SER A 713 26.88 27.19 3.97
C SER A 713 27.97 26.13 4.14
N SER A 714 27.80 24.97 3.52
CA SER A 714 28.71 23.83 3.66
C SER A 714 28.72 22.94 2.42
N ASN A 715 29.80 22.20 2.25
CA ASN A 715 29.81 20.99 1.44
C ASN A 715 29.46 19.78 2.31
N ALA A 716 28.82 18.78 1.70
CA ALA A 716 28.36 17.58 2.40
C ALA A 716 28.78 16.32 1.66
N ASN A 717 29.08 15.27 2.42
CA ASN A 717 29.41 13.96 1.84
C ASN A 717 28.65 12.86 2.59
N HIS A 718 28.13 11.88 1.85
CA HIS A 718 27.49 10.70 2.42
C HIS A 718 28.46 9.88 3.27
N VAL A 719 27.94 9.33 4.35
CA VAL A 719 28.69 8.50 5.30
C VAL A 719 27.93 7.23 5.65
N ASP A 720 28.69 6.18 5.94
CA ASP A 720 28.15 4.93 6.47
C ASP A 720 27.72 5.08 7.94
N GLU A 721 27.25 3.99 8.55
CA GLU A 721 26.84 3.97 9.95
C GLU A 721 27.96 4.37 10.95
N SER A 722 29.21 4.06 10.62
CA SER A 722 30.37 4.39 11.46
C SER A 722 30.73 5.88 11.40
N GLY A 723 30.24 6.60 10.39
CA GLY A 723 30.64 7.97 10.07
C GLY A 723 31.80 8.05 9.09
N THR A 724 32.13 6.95 8.42
CA THR A 724 33.16 6.90 7.38
C THR A 724 32.56 7.36 6.06
N LEU A 725 33.31 8.18 5.31
CA LEU A 725 32.88 8.66 4.00
C LEU A 725 32.62 7.49 3.05
N ILE A 726 31.48 7.54 2.35
CA ILE A 726 31.17 6.62 1.26
C ILE A 726 31.85 7.15 -0.02
N GLU A 727 32.49 6.27 -0.79
CA GLU A 727 33.15 6.66 -2.04
C GLU A 727 32.11 7.06 -3.09
N GLY A 728 32.38 8.14 -3.82
CA GLY A 728 31.50 8.55 -4.91
C GLY A 728 31.44 7.52 -6.04
N GLY A 729 30.25 7.33 -6.60
CA GLY A 729 29.94 6.24 -7.53
C GLY A 729 29.53 4.93 -6.85
N THR A 730 29.59 4.85 -5.52
CA THR A 730 29.02 3.70 -4.78
C THR A 730 27.52 3.64 -5.00
N VAL A 731 27.01 2.44 -5.29
CA VAL A 731 25.58 2.18 -5.43
C VAL A 731 25.06 1.63 -4.10
N ILE A 732 24.11 2.33 -3.48
CA ILE A 732 23.38 1.88 -2.29
C ILE A 732 22.02 1.32 -2.70
N THR A 733 21.52 0.37 -1.91
CA THR A 733 20.23 -0.33 -2.14
C THR A 733 19.35 -0.27 -0.89
N SER A 734 18.19 -0.93 -0.92
CA SER A 734 17.34 -1.07 0.26
C SER A 734 18.02 -1.78 1.45
N GLU A 735 19.08 -2.57 1.23
CA GLU A 735 19.89 -3.15 2.31
C GLU A 735 20.66 -2.08 3.10
N ASP A 736 20.94 -0.95 2.46
CA ASP A 736 21.70 0.19 2.97
C ASP A 736 20.79 1.40 3.28
N TYR A 737 19.48 1.20 3.40
CA TYR A 737 18.48 2.28 3.49
C TYR A 737 18.82 3.33 4.55
N LEU A 738 19.46 2.90 5.64
CA LEU A 738 19.92 3.73 6.73
C LEU A 738 20.95 4.81 6.32
N TYR A 739 21.66 4.64 5.21
CA TYR A 739 22.62 5.65 4.71
C TYR A 739 21.92 6.85 4.07
N ALA A 740 20.67 6.72 3.65
CA ALA A 740 19.90 7.84 3.12
C ALA A 740 19.71 8.93 4.19
N GLY A 741 19.96 10.19 3.81
CA GLY A 741 19.94 11.36 4.68
C GLY A 741 21.12 11.48 5.64
N ARG A 742 22.12 10.57 5.59
CA ARG A 742 23.31 10.66 6.44
C ARG A 742 24.46 11.34 5.71
N ILE A 743 24.81 12.53 6.17
CA ILE A 743 25.90 13.31 5.61
C ILE A 743 26.77 13.94 6.70
N VAL A 744 28.05 14.13 6.40
CA VAL A 744 28.95 14.98 7.19
C VAL A 744 29.15 16.31 6.49
N ASN A 745 29.00 17.40 7.24
CA ASN A 745 29.15 18.76 6.72
C ASN A 745 30.57 19.27 6.96
N THR A 746 31.09 20.01 5.98
CA THR A 746 32.28 20.84 6.13
C THR A 746 31.88 22.27 5.81
N ALA A 747 32.11 23.21 6.72
CA ALA A 747 31.75 24.61 6.47
C ALA A 747 32.61 25.17 5.32
N SER A 748 31.96 25.79 4.33
CA SER A 748 32.62 26.28 3.12
C SER A 748 31.93 27.53 2.60
N GLN A 749 32.61 28.29 1.73
CA GLN A 749 32.00 29.46 1.09
C GLN A 749 30.79 29.03 0.23
N ALA A 750 29.72 29.83 0.28
CA ALA A 750 28.52 29.59 -0.52
C ALA A 750 28.82 29.64 -2.03
N VAL A 751 28.28 28.66 -2.76
CA VAL A 751 28.25 28.65 -4.23
C VAL A 751 26.80 28.76 -4.70
N ASN A 752 26.00 27.71 -4.43
CA ASN A 752 24.57 27.64 -4.75
C ASN A 752 23.68 27.57 -3.48
N ASN A 753 24.29 27.35 -2.33
CA ASN A 753 23.71 27.16 -0.99
C ASN A 753 23.83 28.41 -0.12
N ARG A 754 23.21 29.52 -0.51
CA ARG A 754 23.29 30.75 0.31
C ARG A 754 22.68 30.53 1.71
N VAL A 755 23.27 31.18 2.72
CA VAL A 755 22.72 31.23 4.09
C VAL A 755 22.59 32.68 4.51
N GLU A 756 21.38 33.04 4.92
CA GLU A 756 21.00 34.39 5.34
C GLU A 756 20.56 34.34 6.80
N LEU A 757 21.31 34.98 7.68
CA LEU A 757 21.10 34.91 9.13
C LEU A 757 20.61 36.24 9.69
N THR A 758 19.51 36.20 10.42
CA THR A 758 18.93 37.36 11.13
C THR A 758 18.92 37.10 12.63
N LEU A 759 19.52 38.00 13.41
CA LEU A 759 19.57 37.96 14.87
C LEU A 759 18.77 39.13 15.46
N THR A 760 17.80 38.84 16.34
CA THR A 760 16.92 39.85 16.94
C THR A 760 16.69 39.62 18.45
N ASN A 761 16.23 40.67 19.14
CA ASN A 761 15.71 40.62 20.52
C ASN A 761 16.66 39.98 21.54
N GLY A 762 17.91 40.44 21.57
CA GLY A 762 18.89 40.00 22.57
C GLY A 762 19.51 38.64 22.26
N THR A 763 19.40 38.15 21.02
CA THR A 763 20.00 36.89 20.59
C THR A 763 21.53 36.89 20.79
N ALA A 764 22.05 35.78 21.31
CA ALA A 764 23.47 35.56 21.54
C ALA A 764 23.96 34.36 20.74
N TRP A 765 24.96 34.56 19.87
CA TRP A 765 25.61 33.51 19.11
C TRP A 765 27.00 33.21 19.65
N ASN A 766 27.14 32.05 20.29
CA ASN A 766 28.41 31.48 20.73
C ASN A 766 28.99 30.61 19.61
N VAL A 767 29.96 31.16 18.88
CA VAL A 767 30.51 30.55 17.66
C VAL A 767 31.48 29.44 18.05
N THR A 768 31.15 28.20 17.68
CA THR A 768 31.97 27.01 18.03
C THR A 768 32.85 26.51 16.88
N GLY A 769 32.62 26.99 15.66
CA GLY A 769 33.41 26.68 14.47
C GLY A 769 33.26 27.74 13.39
N THR A 770 34.07 27.63 12.33
CA THR A 770 34.01 28.58 11.21
C THR A 770 32.66 28.50 10.49
N SER A 771 32.08 29.66 10.21
CA SER A 771 30.79 29.84 9.54
C SER A 771 30.93 30.75 8.33
N TYR A 772 30.20 30.45 7.25
CA TYR A 772 30.17 31.18 6.00
C TYR A 772 28.74 31.60 5.66
N LEU A 773 28.51 32.91 5.59
CA LEU A 773 27.19 33.52 5.37
C LEU A 773 27.20 34.38 4.10
N SER A 774 26.03 34.45 3.45
CA SER A 774 25.77 35.33 2.31
C SER A 774 25.18 36.68 2.76
N ALA A 775 24.42 36.66 3.85
CA ALA A 775 23.92 37.85 4.52
C ALA A 775 23.86 37.65 6.04
N LEU A 776 24.07 38.74 6.78
CA LEU A 776 23.93 38.80 8.23
C LEU A 776 23.19 40.08 8.61
N ALA A 777 22.03 39.96 9.26
CA ALA A 777 21.30 41.07 9.86
C ALA A 777 21.42 40.99 11.39
N LEU A 778 21.87 42.07 12.02
CA LEU A 778 22.14 42.13 13.46
C LEU A 778 21.30 43.21 14.15
N GLY A 779 20.48 42.83 15.12
CA GLY A 779 19.73 43.74 16.00
C GLY A 779 20.62 44.44 17.05
N GLU A 780 20.16 45.57 17.59
CA GLU A 780 20.97 46.47 18.45
C GLU A 780 21.48 45.81 19.74
N ASP A 781 20.73 44.83 20.26
CA ASP A 781 20.97 44.16 21.52
C ASP A 781 21.52 42.74 21.35
N CYS A 782 21.82 42.33 20.11
CA CYS A 782 22.32 41.00 19.80
C CYS A 782 23.85 40.93 19.92
N THR A 783 24.37 39.74 20.24
CA THR A 783 25.80 39.51 20.44
C THR A 783 26.31 38.34 19.60
N ILE A 784 27.46 38.53 18.97
CA ILE A 784 28.22 37.47 18.29
C ILE A 784 29.53 37.29 19.05
N ASN A 785 29.66 36.18 19.77
CA ASN A 785 30.88 35.80 20.47
C ASN A 785 31.79 35.04 19.47
N GLY A 786 32.32 35.80 18.51
CA GLY A 786 33.13 35.33 17.38
C GLY A 786 33.82 36.50 16.68
N THR A 787 34.81 36.22 15.84
CA THR A 787 35.42 37.22 14.95
C THR A 787 34.69 37.23 13.60
N VAL A 788 34.07 38.37 13.26
CA VAL A 788 33.37 38.58 11.99
C VAL A 788 34.31 39.24 10.97
N THR A 789 34.43 38.63 9.80
CA THR A 789 35.19 39.16 8.66
C THR A 789 34.25 39.34 7.47
N ILE A 790 34.27 40.52 6.83
CA ILE A 790 33.44 40.82 5.66
C ILE A 790 34.36 41.19 4.51
N ASN A 791 34.29 40.43 3.41
CA ASN A 791 35.14 40.61 2.23
C ASN A 791 36.65 40.64 2.56
N GLY A 792 37.06 39.86 3.57
CA GLY A 792 38.46 39.78 4.03
C GLY A 792 38.87 40.83 5.06
N GLU A 793 37.99 41.76 5.43
CA GLU A 793 38.27 42.76 6.47
C GLU A 793 37.61 42.36 7.81
N ALA A 794 38.41 42.28 8.87
CA ALA A 794 37.91 42.02 10.22
C ALA A 794 37.08 43.22 10.73
N MET A 795 35.93 42.93 11.31
CA MET A 795 35.02 43.92 11.90
C MET A 795 35.31 44.05 13.39
N GLU A 796 35.66 45.26 13.83
CA GLU A 796 35.72 45.58 15.26
C GLU A 796 34.31 45.48 15.86
N ALA A 797 34.20 45.01 17.11
CA ALA A 797 32.90 44.85 17.78
C ALA A 797 32.08 46.16 17.82
N GLU A 798 32.75 47.32 17.91
CA GLU A 798 32.14 48.65 17.89
C GLU A 798 31.64 49.09 16.50
N ARG A 799 32.03 48.38 15.43
CA ARG A 799 31.62 48.63 14.02
C ARG A 799 30.49 47.73 13.55
N LEU A 800 30.09 46.73 14.35
CA LEU A 800 28.87 45.98 14.12
C LEU A 800 27.69 46.84 14.61
N ASP A 801 27.13 47.65 13.72
CA ASP A 801 25.92 48.44 13.97
C ASP A 801 24.67 47.77 13.36
N THR A 802 23.49 48.28 13.70
CA THR A 802 22.17 47.78 13.27
C THR A 802 21.99 47.88 11.76
N ARG A 803 22.47 46.87 11.02
CA ARG A 803 22.46 46.84 9.55
C ARG A 803 22.38 45.41 9.01
N ILE A 804 22.07 45.33 7.72
CA ILE A 804 22.20 44.13 6.90
C ILE A 804 23.59 44.18 6.24
N TYR A 805 24.42 43.21 6.57
CA TYR A 805 25.72 42.95 5.93
C TYR A 805 25.54 41.96 4.79
N THR A 806 26.21 42.20 3.66
CA THR A 806 26.19 41.31 2.48
C THR A 806 27.61 41.14 1.94
N GLY A 807 27.84 40.06 1.19
CA GLY A 807 29.14 39.72 0.60
C GLY A 807 29.73 38.45 1.21
N ASN A 808 31.05 38.29 1.15
CA ASN A 808 31.72 37.12 1.73
C ASN A 808 31.90 37.33 3.23
N ILE A 809 30.95 36.81 4.02
CA ILE A 809 30.95 36.93 5.48
C ILE A 809 31.50 35.63 6.08
N VAL A 810 32.56 35.74 6.89
CA VAL A 810 33.16 34.62 7.61
C VAL A 810 33.12 34.94 9.10
N VAL A 811 32.57 34.04 9.91
CA VAL A 811 32.56 34.15 11.37
C VAL A 811 33.38 33.01 11.95
N THR A 812 34.35 33.32 12.81
CA THR A 812 35.26 32.33 13.42
C THR A 812 35.17 32.38 14.95
N PRO A 813 35.44 31.28 15.66
CA PRO A 813 35.56 31.30 17.12
C PRO A 813 36.64 32.28 17.58
N ILE A 814 36.46 32.87 18.76
CA ILE A 814 37.52 33.60 19.44
C ILE A 814 38.41 32.58 20.17
N ASP A 815 39.73 32.72 20.06
CA ASP A 815 40.74 31.88 20.72
C ASP A 815 40.65 31.89 22.26
#